data_AF-A0A193G7P4-F1
#
_entry.id   AF-A0A193G7P4-F1
#
_cell.length_a   1.000
_cell.length_b   1.000
_cell.length_c   1.000
_cell.angle_alpha   90.00
_cell.angle_beta   90.00
_cell.angle_gamma   90.00
#
_symmetry.space_group_name_H-M   'P 1'
#
loop_
_entity.id
_entity.type
_entity.pdbx_description
1 polymer ?
#
loop_
_entity_poly.entity_id
_entity_poly.type
_entity_poly.pdbx_seq_one_letter_code
_entity_poly.pdbx_strand_id
1 'polypeptide(L)'
;MNSRAAAATADIAKADQTSACRPTALQTPDVDTQADPRSLIGARIAAARVLVGPKAKAMGQDNLLFAANAVHRKAQRSPRDYDARSASIALWREEAAAWARANDAGPGIGEATRLRAYQEQWSLALDPPPVPAFQDRSALATAYVLERSAAGLPYAIAQRPSPTPVPVKDLIEHYKDDPEVRTRYYGQFARYIESHLDRFSTLSAIADADRAGVHALRLYEAPTRLWHVEEVTQFPSGAHRLPSGAILSASGRSLGPSFIAELPGGQFVHVDARGTVKRLAGAVVRADGELHASAVLRAYGLAAQDPGGTGGPGAEYVVRAARRDAMPLRELVIGQRKQALGTAITQWKKDNYQASWGESIMGTIIPFYDVYHQLKWDPGYRVQFEDIAWDSVGLALTVASVAMIGLGGPAGVAAAAGAIRAAVGQGVREMVKAGLRSVVRHFSLKALLLQGAREAADFVVPVFSARELLRGIGHLAPLGKRAMLTALKETAATMQGADPRLLLDGIYEHLARTGAAGKTATPESIRRTLQAAAARPVPSRVYRGHSGNAGRKMLQAGVSIRPGTTGDDILVACIVHSASTGGSCGKVLSLSADRSVAVRFGKERPEPHLFAIDTTSAPGDFRTVEDILLNEGPRLVQQGKIQPGTLRAAIQNTLLHEESEIFYMGGSIPDRLIKTVSALPA
;
A
#
# COMPACT_ATOMS: atom_id res chain seq x y z
N MET A 1 -30.14 26.59 -40.10
CA MET A 1 -30.73 26.63 -41.45
C MET A 1 -30.54 25.25 -42.05
N ASN A 2 -31.43 24.30 -41.76
CA ASN A 2 -32.75 24.02 -42.37
C ASN A 2 -32.57 22.63 -43.01
N SER A 3 -32.86 21.56 -42.28
CA SER A 3 -34.20 21.00 -42.02
C SER A 3 -34.82 20.42 -43.30
N ARG A 4 -35.05 19.11 -43.26
CA ARG A 4 -36.37 18.44 -43.39
C ARG A 4 -36.85 18.38 -44.85
N ALA A 5 -37.32 17.26 -45.38
CA ALA A 5 -38.25 16.27 -44.84
C ALA A 5 -38.07 14.97 -45.66
N ALA A 6 -38.13 13.75 -45.11
CA ALA A 6 -39.28 13.09 -44.47
C ALA A 6 -40.46 12.97 -45.47
N ALA A 7 -41.19 11.87 -45.64
CA ALA A 7 -41.36 10.62 -44.92
C ALA A 7 -42.32 9.71 -45.75
N ALA A 8 -42.33 8.41 -45.44
CA ALA A 8 -43.46 7.45 -45.52
C ALA A 8 -42.81 6.03 -45.48
N THR A 9 -42.68 5.26 -44.39
CA THR A 9 -43.56 4.97 -43.22
C THR A 9 -44.95 4.52 -43.69
N ALA A 10 -45.54 3.40 -43.28
CA ALA A 10 -45.20 2.22 -42.48
C ALA A 10 -46.41 1.26 -42.60
N ASP A 11 -46.41 0.21 -41.78
CA ASP A 11 -47.56 -0.57 -41.29
C ASP A 11 -47.79 -1.95 -41.93
N ILE A 12 -48.02 -3.07 -41.23
CA ILE A 12 -48.23 -3.46 -39.80
C ILE A 12 -48.08 -5.01 -39.82
N ALA A 13 -47.16 -5.66 -39.09
CA ALA A 13 -47.13 -6.08 -37.68
C ALA A 13 -47.73 -7.48 -37.33
N LYS A 14 -46.97 -8.20 -36.48
CA LYS A 14 -47.28 -9.34 -35.56
C LYS A 14 -47.47 -10.73 -36.18
N ALA A 15 -46.97 -11.84 -35.62
CA ALA A 15 -46.18 -12.18 -34.43
C ALA A 15 -45.62 -13.60 -34.66
N ASP A 16 -44.44 -13.98 -34.15
CA ASP A 16 -44.31 -14.90 -33.01
C ASP A 16 -42.84 -15.24 -32.71
N GLN A 17 -42.61 -15.54 -31.43
CA GLN A 17 -41.35 -15.65 -30.71
C GLN A 17 -40.65 -17.00 -30.96
N THR A 18 -39.32 -17.01 -31.04
CA THR A 18 -38.44 -17.80 -30.14
C THR A 18 -36.95 -17.57 -30.44
N SER A 19 -36.21 -17.46 -29.34
CA SER A 19 -34.79 -17.16 -29.16
C SER A 19 -33.81 -18.15 -29.81
N ALA A 20 -32.76 -17.64 -30.48
CA ALA A 20 -31.39 -18.21 -30.44
C ALA A 20 -30.33 -17.29 -31.08
N CYS A 21 -29.60 -16.62 -30.19
CA CYS A 21 -28.22 -16.11 -30.28
C CYS A 21 -27.44 -16.26 -31.62
N ARG A 22 -27.19 -15.14 -32.31
CA ARG A 22 -26.04 -14.98 -33.23
C ARG A 22 -24.80 -14.70 -32.38
N PRO A 23 -23.69 -15.45 -32.52
CA PRO A 23 -22.47 -15.12 -31.82
C PRO A 23 -21.84 -13.85 -32.43
N THR A 24 -21.89 -12.78 -31.64
CA THR A 24 -21.04 -11.60 -31.75
C THR A 24 -19.59 -12.04 -31.88
N ALA A 25 -18.86 -11.49 -32.85
CA ALA A 25 -17.41 -11.64 -32.93
C ALA A 25 -16.80 -11.17 -31.60
N LEU A 26 -16.33 -12.13 -30.79
CA LEU A 26 -15.66 -11.86 -29.53
C LEU A 26 -14.30 -11.25 -29.84
N GLN A 27 -14.20 -9.94 -29.68
CA GLN A 27 -12.94 -9.28 -29.37
C GLN A 27 -12.37 -9.98 -28.12
N THR A 28 -11.19 -10.58 -28.25
CA THR A 28 -10.38 -10.96 -27.09
C THR A 28 -10.25 -9.73 -26.20
N PRO A 29 -10.54 -9.82 -24.89
CA PRO A 29 -10.13 -8.75 -23.98
C PRO A 29 -8.61 -8.72 -24.05
N ASP A 30 -8.10 -7.72 -24.77
CA ASP A 30 -6.73 -7.29 -24.73
C ASP A 30 -6.53 -6.78 -23.31
N VAL A 31 -6.14 -7.66 -22.38
CA VAL A 31 -5.66 -7.26 -21.05
C VAL A 31 -4.24 -6.74 -21.22
N ASP A 32 -4.10 -5.79 -22.15
CA ASP A 32 -2.97 -4.90 -22.25
C ASP A 32 -3.21 -3.91 -21.11
N THR A 33 -2.80 -4.29 -19.89
CA THR A 33 -2.89 -3.41 -18.72
C THR A 33 -1.96 -2.23 -18.96
N GLN A 34 -2.45 -1.24 -19.69
CA GLN A 34 -1.73 -0.01 -19.93
C GLN A 34 -1.38 0.57 -18.57
N ALA A 35 -0.08 0.79 -18.34
CA ALA A 35 0.39 1.49 -17.16
C ALA A 35 -0.35 2.83 -17.08
N ASP A 36 -0.87 3.15 -15.89
CA ASP A 36 -1.52 4.43 -15.66
C ASP A 36 -0.55 5.55 -16.07
N PRO A 37 -0.90 6.42 -17.04
CA PRO A 37 -0.03 7.52 -17.47
C PRO A 37 0.44 8.42 -16.32
N ARG A 38 -0.33 8.48 -15.22
CA ARG A 38 -0.03 9.27 -14.02
C ARG A 38 0.99 8.62 -13.09
N SER A 39 1.20 7.30 -13.22
CA SER A 39 2.17 6.56 -12.40
C SER A 39 3.61 6.88 -12.78
N LEU A 40 4.55 6.55 -11.87
CA LEU A 40 5.98 6.69 -12.15
C LEU A 40 6.43 5.83 -13.34
N ILE A 41 5.81 4.64 -13.48
CA ILE A 41 6.05 3.69 -14.56
C ILE A 41 5.49 4.18 -15.88
N GLY A 42 4.25 4.68 -15.87
CA GLY A 42 3.62 5.29 -17.05
C GLY A 42 4.45 6.47 -17.57
N ALA A 43 4.99 7.29 -16.68
CA ALA A 43 5.92 8.36 -17.03
C ALA A 43 7.23 7.84 -17.66
N ARG A 44 7.81 6.78 -17.10
CA ARG A 44 9.01 6.12 -17.66
C ARG A 44 8.76 5.56 -19.07
N ILE A 45 7.65 4.87 -19.27
CA ILE A 45 7.23 4.35 -20.58
C ILE A 45 7.02 5.50 -21.57
N ALA A 46 6.34 6.57 -21.15
CA ALA A 46 6.09 7.74 -21.98
C ALA A 46 7.39 8.46 -22.37
N ALA A 47 8.34 8.62 -21.45
CA ALA A 47 9.65 9.21 -21.71
C ALA A 47 10.48 8.34 -22.66
N ALA A 48 10.53 7.03 -22.43
CA ALA A 48 11.18 6.09 -23.33
C ALA A 48 10.59 6.16 -24.75
N ARG A 49 9.25 6.26 -24.85
CA ARG A 49 8.54 6.42 -26.13
C ARG A 49 8.96 7.68 -26.87
N VAL A 50 9.09 8.81 -26.16
CA VAL A 50 9.58 10.08 -26.73
C VAL A 50 11.02 9.93 -27.23
N LEU A 51 11.91 9.35 -26.43
CA LEU A 51 13.34 9.22 -26.79
C LEU A 51 13.59 8.22 -27.93
N VAL A 52 12.80 7.14 -28.00
CA VAL A 52 12.87 6.16 -29.09
C VAL A 52 12.21 6.70 -30.37
N GLY A 53 11.23 7.60 -30.24
CA GLY A 53 10.56 8.27 -31.35
C GLY A 53 9.54 7.37 -32.07
N PRO A 54 9.34 7.52 -33.40
CA PRO A 54 8.28 6.81 -34.15
C PRO A 54 8.28 5.29 -33.99
N LYS A 55 9.45 4.70 -33.74
CA LYS A 55 9.62 3.26 -33.52
C LYS A 55 8.92 2.72 -32.28
N ALA A 56 8.73 3.58 -31.29
CA ALA A 56 8.07 3.19 -30.06
C ALA A 56 6.59 2.83 -30.27
N LYS A 57 5.98 3.20 -31.41
CA LYS A 57 4.61 2.78 -31.77
C LYS A 57 4.48 1.27 -31.96
N ALA A 58 5.56 0.61 -32.40
CA ALA A 58 5.61 -0.84 -32.57
C ALA A 58 6.10 -1.58 -31.32
N MET A 59 6.50 -0.84 -30.26
CA MET A 59 7.04 -1.43 -29.04
C MET A 59 5.94 -1.54 -27.98
N GLY A 60 5.76 -2.74 -27.43
CA GLY A 60 5.00 -2.93 -26.19
C GLY A 60 5.56 -2.10 -25.03
N GLN A 61 4.72 -1.81 -24.04
CA GLN A 61 5.08 -0.98 -22.88
C GLN A 61 6.26 -1.56 -22.09
N ASP A 62 6.33 -2.88 -21.95
CA ASP A 62 7.41 -3.58 -21.23
C ASP A 62 8.77 -3.38 -21.90
N ASN A 63 8.82 -3.43 -23.24
CA ASN A 63 10.06 -3.20 -23.99
C ASN A 63 10.58 -1.77 -23.77
N LEU A 64 9.68 -0.79 -23.70
CA LEU A 64 10.03 0.61 -23.43
C LEU A 64 10.52 0.80 -21.99
N LEU A 65 9.82 0.19 -21.02
CA LEU A 65 10.22 0.21 -19.61
C LEU A 65 11.58 -0.44 -19.39
N PHE A 66 11.82 -1.60 -20.01
CA PHE A 66 13.09 -2.29 -19.93
C PHE A 66 14.23 -1.44 -20.49
N ALA A 67 14.04 -0.85 -21.67
CA ALA A 67 15.06 -0.02 -22.31
C ALA A 67 15.43 1.17 -21.42
N ALA A 68 14.43 1.82 -20.81
CA ALA A 68 14.67 2.91 -19.86
C ALA A 68 15.49 2.44 -18.64
N ASN A 69 15.12 1.31 -18.03
CA ASN A 69 15.86 0.73 -16.91
C ASN A 69 17.30 0.33 -17.30
N ALA A 70 17.53 -0.12 -18.53
CA ALA A 70 18.87 -0.43 -19.03
C ALA A 70 19.77 0.80 -19.12
N VAL A 71 19.24 1.96 -19.55
CA VAL A 71 19.97 3.23 -19.57
C VAL A 71 20.42 3.64 -18.17
N HIS A 72 19.52 3.61 -17.18
CA HIS A 72 19.86 3.95 -15.79
C HIS A 72 20.89 2.97 -15.19
N ARG A 73 20.70 1.66 -15.40
CA ARG A 73 21.66 0.64 -14.91
C ARG A 73 23.04 0.79 -15.52
N LYS A 74 23.13 1.12 -16.81
CA LYS A 74 24.42 1.35 -17.48
C LYS A 74 25.15 2.55 -16.86
N ALA A 75 24.44 3.66 -16.64
CA ALA A 75 25.00 4.83 -15.97
C ALA A 75 25.49 4.52 -14.54
N GLN A 76 24.74 3.69 -13.79
CA GLN A 76 25.11 3.28 -12.44
C GLN A 76 26.34 2.36 -12.40
N ARG A 77 26.42 1.37 -13.32
CA ARG A 77 27.55 0.43 -13.40
C ARG A 77 28.82 1.06 -13.95
N SER A 78 28.69 2.12 -14.75
CA SER A 78 29.79 2.81 -15.40
C SER A 78 29.76 4.31 -15.05
N PRO A 79 30.00 4.70 -13.79
CA PRO A 79 29.88 6.10 -13.35
C PRO A 79 30.89 7.06 -14.00
N ARG A 80 31.94 6.54 -14.67
CA ARG A 80 32.90 7.32 -15.45
C ARG A 80 32.51 7.47 -16.92
N ASP A 81 31.56 6.68 -17.41
CA ASP A 81 31.05 6.77 -18.78
C ASP A 81 30.18 8.03 -18.90
N TYR A 82 30.70 9.04 -19.59
CA TYR A 82 30.00 10.31 -19.80
C TYR A 82 28.71 10.13 -20.61
N ASP A 83 28.73 9.28 -21.63
CA ASP A 83 27.59 9.07 -22.52
C ASP A 83 26.46 8.34 -21.80
N ALA A 84 26.78 7.31 -21.01
CA ALA A 84 25.80 6.59 -20.20
C ALA A 84 25.14 7.52 -19.16
N ARG A 85 25.93 8.35 -18.47
CA ARG A 85 25.39 9.33 -17.51
C ARG A 85 24.53 10.38 -18.20
N SER A 86 24.99 10.93 -19.31
CA SER A 86 24.25 11.94 -20.08
C SER A 86 22.92 11.40 -20.57
N ALA A 87 22.89 10.16 -21.08
CA ALA A 87 21.66 9.48 -21.49
C ALA A 87 20.69 9.24 -20.31
N SER A 88 21.20 8.82 -19.16
CA SER A 88 20.40 8.64 -17.94
C SER A 88 19.82 9.97 -17.44
N ILE A 89 20.58 11.07 -17.48
CA ILE A 89 20.09 12.40 -17.11
C ILE A 89 18.99 12.87 -18.08
N ALA A 90 19.21 12.70 -19.39
CA ALA A 90 18.22 13.04 -20.40
C ALA A 90 16.91 12.25 -20.21
N LEU A 91 17.03 10.95 -19.91
CA LEU A 91 15.88 10.12 -19.58
C LEU A 91 15.17 10.61 -18.33
N TRP A 92 15.85 10.83 -17.21
CA TRP A 92 15.25 11.36 -15.97
C TRP A 92 14.48 12.67 -16.18
N ARG A 93 14.99 13.57 -17.02
CA ARG A 93 14.31 14.83 -17.37
C ARG A 93 13.01 14.59 -18.13
N GLU A 94 13.04 13.72 -19.14
CA GLU A 94 11.84 13.36 -19.88
C GLU A 94 10.83 12.57 -19.05
N GLU A 95 11.29 11.73 -18.12
CA GLU A 95 10.44 11.01 -17.17
C GLU A 95 9.70 12.00 -16.25
N ALA A 96 10.43 12.92 -15.64
CA ALA A 96 9.84 13.96 -14.80
C ALA A 96 8.88 14.87 -15.59
N ALA A 97 9.21 15.20 -16.84
CA ALA A 97 8.34 15.99 -17.70
C ALA A 97 7.07 15.23 -18.11
N ALA A 98 7.17 13.94 -18.45
CA ALA A 98 6.04 13.08 -18.77
C ALA A 98 5.12 12.90 -17.56
N TRP A 99 5.70 12.61 -16.39
CA TRP A 99 4.97 12.51 -15.13
C TRP A 99 4.22 13.81 -14.81
N ALA A 100 4.88 14.96 -15.00
CA ALA A 100 4.28 16.27 -14.78
C ALA A 100 3.11 16.58 -15.71
N ARG A 101 3.23 16.23 -17.00
CA ARG A 101 2.12 16.39 -17.95
C ARG A 101 0.91 15.53 -17.59
N ALA A 102 1.13 14.31 -17.09
CA ALA A 102 0.04 13.41 -16.72
C ALA A 102 -0.66 13.80 -15.41
N ASN A 103 0.04 14.50 -14.51
CA ASN A 103 -0.44 14.90 -13.18
C ASN A 103 -0.85 16.37 -13.10
N ASP A 104 -1.26 16.97 -14.24
CA ASP A 104 -1.76 18.34 -14.34
C ASP A 104 -0.87 19.40 -13.66
N ALA A 105 0.45 19.26 -13.83
CA ALA A 105 1.41 20.20 -13.27
C ALA A 105 1.19 21.61 -13.85
N GLY A 106 1.06 22.62 -12.97
CA GLY A 106 0.92 24.00 -13.41
C GLY A 106 2.15 24.49 -14.20
N PRO A 107 1.97 25.45 -15.11
CA PRO A 107 3.06 25.97 -15.95
C PRO A 107 4.18 26.66 -15.15
N GLY A 108 3.90 27.04 -13.89
CA GLY A 108 4.88 27.64 -12.99
C GLY A 108 5.90 26.68 -12.37
N ILE A 109 5.73 25.35 -12.52
CA ILE A 109 6.67 24.38 -11.93
C ILE A 109 7.87 24.18 -12.86
N GLY A 110 9.02 24.75 -12.48
CA GLY A 110 10.28 24.61 -13.20
C GLY A 110 10.77 23.15 -13.32
N GLU A 111 11.66 22.90 -14.29
CA GLU A 111 12.25 21.56 -14.51
C GLU A 111 12.91 20.99 -13.25
N ALA A 112 13.70 21.79 -12.54
CA ALA A 112 14.39 21.34 -11.33
C ALA A 112 13.41 20.86 -10.24
N THR A 113 12.30 21.55 -10.06
CA THR A 113 11.24 21.18 -9.11
C THR A 113 10.52 19.90 -9.55
N ARG A 114 10.19 19.78 -10.83
CA ARG A 114 9.58 18.55 -11.38
C ARG A 114 10.49 17.34 -11.19
N LEU A 115 11.77 17.48 -11.49
CA LEU A 115 12.76 16.41 -11.34
C LEU A 115 12.92 16.01 -9.87
N ARG A 116 13.04 16.99 -8.97
CA ARG A 116 13.12 16.74 -7.52
C ARG A 116 11.89 16.00 -7.02
N ALA A 117 10.69 16.46 -7.40
CA ALA A 117 9.44 15.82 -7.01
C ALA A 117 9.35 14.39 -7.53
N TYR A 118 9.71 14.16 -8.80
CA TYR A 118 9.70 12.83 -9.41
C TYR A 118 10.68 11.87 -8.72
N GLN A 119 11.89 12.32 -8.40
CA GLN A 119 12.88 11.52 -7.67
C GLN A 119 12.46 11.24 -6.22
N GLU A 120 11.84 12.21 -5.55
CA GLU A 120 11.27 12.03 -4.21
C GLU A 120 10.17 10.95 -4.22
N GLN A 121 9.28 10.96 -5.21
CA GLN A 121 8.27 9.90 -5.36
C GLN A 121 8.89 8.52 -5.56
N TRP A 122 9.90 8.40 -6.45
CA TRP A 122 10.62 7.14 -6.62
C TRP A 122 11.29 6.66 -5.32
N SER A 123 11.92 7.58 -4.57
CA SER A 123 12.55 7.28 -3.30
C SER A 123 11.55 6.76 -2.27
N LEU A 124 10.36 7.38 -2.19
CA LEU A 124 9.30 6.94 -1.29
C LEU A 124 8.63 5.64 -1.73
N ALA A 125 8.52 5.38 -3.04
CA ALA A 125 7.94 4.16 -3.58
C ALA A 125 8.87 2.95 -3.40
N LEU A 126 10.18 3.13 -3.62
CA LEU A 126 11.17 2.05 -3.53
C LEU A 126 11.56 1.72 -2.09
N ASP A 127 11.56 2.71 -1.21
CA ASP A 127 11.94 2.58 0.19
C ASP A 127 10.94 3.34 1.07
N PRO A 128 9.70 2.84 1.22
CA PRO A 128 8.70 3.51 2.03
C PRO A 128 9.14 3.54 3.49
N PRO A 129 9.00 4.68 4.20
CA PRO A 129 9.30 4.76 5.62
C PRO A 129 8.46 3.75 6.40
N PRO A 130 9.03 3.08 7.42
CA PRO A 130 8.29 2.11 8.22
C PRO A 130 7.17 2.82 8.99
N VAL A 131 6.06 2.12 9.20
CA VAL A 131 4.98 2.61 10.06
C VAL A 131 5.48 2.64 11.52
N PRO A 132 5.11 3.66 12.33
CA PRO A 132 5.49 3.66 13.74
C PRO A 132 4.93 2.41 14.44
N ALA A 133 5.83 1.57 14.95
CA ALA A 133 5.52 0.33 15.64
C ALA A 133 6.11 0.36 17.06
N PHE A 134 5.68 1.34 17.85
CA PHE A 134 6.20 1.53 19.20
C PHE A 134 5.72 0.43 20.15
N GLN A 135 6.61 0.02 21.05
CA GLN A 135 6.38 -0.95 22.10
C GLN A 135 6.19 -0.23 23.44
N ASP A 136 5.21 -0.67 24.22
CA ASP A 136 5.06 -0.21 25.60
C ASP A 136 6.17 -0.80 26.50
N ARG A 137 6.30 -0.28 27.74
CA ARG A 137 7.33 -0.75 28.66
C ARG A 137 7.20 -2.23 29.02
N SER A 138 5.98 -2.77 29.10
CA SER A 138 5.77 -4.19 29.37
C SER A 138 6.24 -5.08 28.21
N ALA A 139 5.98 -4.70 26.96
CA ALA A 139 6.47 -5.42 25.79
C ALA A 139 8.00 -5.39 25.70
N LEU A 140 8.62 -4.23 25.97
CA LEU A 140 10.07 -4.10 26.01
C LEU A 140 10.70 -4.90 27.16
N ALA A 141 10.11 -4.87 28.35
CA ALA A 141 10.55 -5.69 29.48
C ALA A 141 10.42 -7.19 29.18
N THR A 142 9.35 -7.59 28.49
CA THR A 142 9.17 -8.99 28.04
C THR A 142 10.28 -9.40 27.07
N ALA A 143 10.54 -8.59 26.04
CA ALA A 143 11.63 -8.83 25.11
C ALA A 143 12.99 -8.90 25.83
N TYR A 144 13.23 -8.00 26.78
CA TYR A 144 14.44 -7.97 27.57
C TYR A 144 14.65 -9.23 28.42
N VAL A 145 13.60 -9.70 29.11
CA VAL A 145 13.64 -10.95 29.90
C VAL A 145 13.94 -12.16 29.02
N LEU A 146 13.36 -12.22 27.81
CA LEU A 146 13.62 -13.29 26.84
C LEU A 146 15.05 -13.25 26.29
N GLU A 147 15.56 -12.06 25.94
CA GLU A 147 16.95 -11.87 25.51
C GLU A 147 17.94 -12.32 26.59
N ARG A 148 17.71 -11.95 27.85
CA ARG A 148 18.53 -12.41 28.98
C ARG A 148 18.46 -13.93 29.17
N SER A 149 17.27 -14.51 28.99
CA SER A 149 17.07 -15.97 29.03
C SER A 149 17.94 -16.67 28.00
N ALA A 150 17.86 -16.20 26.75
CA ALA A 150 18.61 -16.76 25.63
C ALA A 150 20.13 -16.62 25.82
N ALA A 151 20.57 -15.57 26.51
CA ALA A 151 21.97 -15.34 26.86
C ALA A 151 22.44 -16.11 28.12
N GLY A 152 21.56 -16.87 28.79
CA GLY A 152 21.89 -17.58 30.03
C GLY A 152 22.17 -16.66 31.23
N LEU A 153 21.72 -15.41 31.16
CA LEU A 153 21.95 -14.44 32.24
C LEU A 153 20.96 -14.66 33.38
N PRO A 154 21.41 -14.64 34.65
CA PRO A 154 20.52 -14.83 35.79
C PRO A 154 19.53 -13.67 35.94
N TYR A 155 18.36 -13.99 36.52
CA TYR A 155 17.34 -13.04 36.92
C TYR A 155 17.51 -12.68 38.40
N ALA A 156 18.00 -11.48 38.70
CA ALA A 156 18.23 -11.02 40.06
C ALA A 156 17.04 -10.18 40.56
N ILE A 157 15.94 -10.82 40.94
CA ILE A 157 14.77 -10.12 41.49
C ILE A 157 14.90 -9.91 43.01
N ALA A 158 15.71 -10.74 43.67
CA ALA A 158 15.95 -10.67 45.11
C ALA A 158 17.43 -10.86 45.41
N GLN A 159 17.92 -10.22 46.47
CA GLN A 159 19.29 -10.38 46.98
C GLN A 159 19.58 -11.80 47.49
N ARG A 160 18.53 -12.63 47.70
CA ARG A 160 18.64 -14.04 48.08
C ARG A 160 17.86 -14.90 47.08
N PRO A 161 18.42 -16.04 46.63
CA PRO A 161 17.72 -16.95 45.73
C PRO A 161 16.46 -17.49 46.42
N SER A 162 15.30 -17.29 45.79
CA SER A 162 14.06 -17.92 46.24
C SER A 162 14.00 -19.35 45.69
N PRO A 163 13.62 -20.35 46.51
CA PRO A 163 13.37 -21.70 46.03
C PRO A 163 12.07 -21.80 45.20
N THR A 164 11.20 -20.80 45.25
CA THR A 164 9.96 -20.77 44.47
C THR A 164 10.20 -20.12 43.10
N PRO A 165 9.66 -20.71 42.01
CA PRO A 165 9.68 -20.08 40.69
C PRO A 165 8.99 -18.71 40.77
N VAL A 166 9.66 -17.68 40.27
CA VAL A 166 9.06 -16.35 40.18
C VAL A 166 8.12 -16.31 38.97
N PRO A 167 6.85 -15.91 39.12
CA PRO A 167 5.97 -15.70 37.99
C PRO A 167 6.56 -14.73 36.96
N VAL A 168 6.43 -15.05 35.67
CA VAL A 168 6.92 -14.21 34.55
C VAL A 168 6.37 -12.79 34.60
N LYS A 169 5.14 -12.63 35.10
CA LYS A 169 4.52 -11.32 35.27
C LYS A 169 5.29 -10.44 36.28
N ASP A 170 5.76 -11.03 37.37
CA ASP A 170 6.50 -10.30 38.41
C ASP A 170 7.91 -9.96 37.93
N LEU A 171 8.53 -10.84 37.14
CA LEU A 171 9.75 -10.56 36.38
C LEU A 171 9.58 -9.35 35.45
N ILE A 172 8.52 -9.34 34.63
CA ILE A 172 8.23 -8.22 33.72
C ILE A 172 8.03 -6.93 34.51
N GLU A 173 7.26 -6.95 35.60
CA GLU A 173 7.02 -5.74 36.40
C GLU A 173 8.30 -5.22 37.04
N HIS A 174 9.18 -6.10 37.53
CA HIS A 174 10.49 -5.73 38.04
C HIS A 174 11.37 -5.09 36.95
N TYR A 175 11.50 -5.74 35.79
CA TYR A 175 12.37 -5.26 34.71
C TYR A 175 11.82 -4.05 33.96
N LYS A 176 10.55 -3.67 34.12
CA LYS A 176 10.06 -2.39 33.59
C LYS A 176 10.91 -1.24 34.11
N ASP A 177 11.30 -1.27 35.38
CA ASP A 177 12.10 -0.23 36.05
C ASP A 177 13.60 -0.28 35.76
N ASP A 178 14.05 -1.28 34.99
CA ASP A 178 15.42 -1.38 34.55
C ASP A 178 15.82 -0.16 33.68
N PRO A 179 16.96 0.50 33.98
CA PRO A 179 17.53 1.57 33.15
C PRO A 179 17.55 1.27 31.66
N GLU A 180 17.86 0.03 31.27
CA GLU A 180 17.96 -0.37 29.88
C GLU A 180 16.58 -0.39 29.21
N VAL A 181 15.56 -0.90 29.91
CA VAL A 181 14.18 -0.92 29.39
C VAL A 181 13.64 0.51 29.24
N ARG A 182 13.90 1.41 30.20
CA ARG A 182 13.51 2.83 30.08
C ARG A 182 14.24 3.52 28.92
N THR A 183 15.53 3.29 28.78
CA THR A 183 16.33 3.84 27.67
C THR A 183 15.82 3.34 26.32
N ARG A 184 15.53 2.03 26.19
CA ARG A 184 14.93 1.46 24.98
C ARG A 184 13.55 2.06 24.71
N TYR A 185 12.74 2.26 25.76
CA TYR A 185 11.41 2.83 25.66
C TYR A 185 11.42 4.24 25.09
N TYR A 186 12.23 5.15 25.61
CA TYR A 186 12.27 6.50 25.07
C TYR A 186 13.07 6.59 23.76
N GLY A 187 14.16 5.82 23.66
CA GLY A 187 15.03 5.81 22.49
C GLY A 187 14.35 5.35 21.21
N GLN A 188 13.27 4.56 21.26
CA GLN A 188 12.51 4.19 20.06
C GLN A 188 11.82 5.41 19.40
N PHE A 189 11.34 6.38 20.20
CA PHE A 189 10.65 7.56 19.66
C PHE A 189 11.64 8.54 19.05
N ALA A 190 12.73 8.84 19.76
CA ALA A 190 13.77 9.73 19.26
C ALA A 190 14.35 9.21 17.95
N ARG A 191 14.71 7.91 17.90
CA ARG A 191 15.18 7.26 16.66
C ARG A 191 14.16 7.38 15.53
N TYR A 192 12.88 7.14 15.80
CA TYR A 192 11.84 7.24 14.76
C TYR A 192 11.65 8.68 14.27
N ILE A 193 11.62 9.65 15.20
CA ILE A 193 11.48 11.07 14.87
C ILE A 193 12.65 11.53 13.99
N GLU A 194 13.86 11.14 14.34
CA GLU A 194 15.08 11.51 13.61
C GLU A 194 15.17 10.85 12.23
N SER A 195 14.88 9.55 12.14
CA SER A 195 15.14 8.77 10.91
C SER A 195 13.95 8.65 9.95
N HIS A 196 12.72 8.80 10.44
CA HIS A 196 11.52 8.41 9.65
C HIS A 196 10.40 9.46 9.63
N LEU A 197 10.29 10.36 10.63
CA LEU A 197 9.15 11.28 10.71
C LEU A 197 8.99 12.18 9.48
N ASP A 198 10.09 12.70 8.95
CA ASP A 198 10.07 13.53 7.74
C ASP A 198 9.53 12.79 6.51
N ARG A 199 10.12 11.64 6.18
CA ARG A 199 9.69 10.81 5.04
C ARG A 199 8.26 10.31 5.22
N PHE A 200 7.90 9.88 6.42
CA PHE A 200 6.54 9.40 6.73
C PHE A 200 5.51 10.52 6.60
N SER A 201 5.85 11.73 7.06
CA SER A 201 4.98 12.92 6.93
C SER A 201 4.81 13.32 5.47
N THR A 202 5.90 13.28 4.69
CA THR A 202 5.91 13.58 3.25
C THR A 202 5.04 12.60 2.48
N LEU A 203 5.25 11.29 2.68
CA LEU A 203 4.46 10.25 2.03
C LEU A 203 2.96 10.34 2.39
N SER A 204 2.65 10.55 3.67
CA SER A 204 1.27 10.72 4.13
C SER A 204 0.61 11.96 3.54
N ALA A 205 1.35 13.08 3.45
CA ALA A 205 0.88 14.31 2.84
C ALA A 205 0.53 14.12 1.35
N ILE A 206 1.40 13.46 0.59
CA ILE A 206 1.17 13.14 -0.82
C ILE A 206 -0.08 12.27 -1.00
N ALA A 207 -0.20 11.21 -0.21
CA ALA A 207 -1.33 10.29 -0.31
C ALA A 207 -2.67 10.97 0.04
N ASP A 208 -2.69 11.83 1.06
CA ASP A 208 -3.89 12.60 1.44
C ASP A 208 -4.26 13.62 0.38
N ALA A 209 -3.27 14.31 -0.19
CA ALA A 209 -3.47 15.26 -1.27
C ALA A 209 -4.06 14.57 -2.50
N ASP A 210 -3.50 13.43 -2.92
CA ASP A 210 -3.99 12.69 -4.09
C ASP A 210 -5.44 12.19 -3.89
N ARG A 211 -5.79 11.74 -2.67
CA ARG A 211 -7.20 11.42 -2.30
C ARG A 211 -8.14 12.62 -2.40
N ALA A 212 -7.64 13.82 -2.13
CA ALA A 212 -8.38 15.06 -2.34
C ALA A 212 -8.38 15.53 -3.81
N GLY A 213 -7.81 14.73 -4.72
CA GLY A 213 -7.58 15.07 -6.12
C GLY A 213 -6.48 16.09 -6.33
N VAL A 214 -5.70 16.46 -5.30
CA VAL A 214 -4.58 17.39 -5.40
C VAL A 214 -3.31 16.57 -5.66
N HIS A 215 -2.95 16.40 -6.93
CA HIS A 215 -1.79 15.60 -7.31
C HIS A 215 -0.49 16.09 -6.67
N ALA A 216 0.46 15.18 -6.45
CA ALA A 216 1.69 15.43 -5.71
C ALA A 216 2.46 16.68 -6.20
N LEU A 217 2.50 16.93 -7.51
CA LEU A 217 3.17 18.11 -8.07
C LEU A 217 2.54 19.43 -7.67
N ARG A 218 1.22 19.46 -7.46
CA ARG A 218 0.52 20.66 -7.00
C ARG A 218 0.92 21.08 -5.59
N LEU A 219 1.45 20.16 -4.80
CA LEU A 219 2.04 20.51 -3.50
C LEU A 219 3.27 21.41 -3.67
N TYR A 220 4.02 21.33 -4.78
CA TYR A 220 5.20 22.18 -4.99
C TYR A 220 4.85 23.57 -5.53
N GLU A 221 3.57 23.84 -5.83
CA GLU A 221 3.13 25.15 -6.28
C GLU A 221 3.07 26.12 -5.08
N ALA A 222 3.52 27.35 -5.32
CA ALA A 222 3.23 28.45 -4.42
C ALA A 222 1.78 28.90 -4.67
N PRO A 223 0.94 28.99 -3.63
CA PRO A 223 -0.42 29.49 -3.78
C PRO A 223 -0.40 30.97 -4.16
N THR A 224 -1.40 31.41 -4.93
CA THR A 224 -1.58 32.84 -5.26
C THR A 224 -1.99 33.65 -4.04
N ARG A 225 -2.78 33.03 -3.15
CA ARG A 225 -3.20 33.60 -1.87
C ARG A 225 -3.22 32.52 -0.80
N LEU A 226 -2.77 32.86 0.40
CA LEU A 226 -2.78 31.99 1.56
C LEU A 226 -3.45 32.73 2.73
N TRP A 227 -4.35 32.03 3.41
CA TRP A 227 -4.97 32.49 4.65
C TRP A 227 -4.66 31.49 5.75
N HIS A 228 -4.25 32.01 6.90
CA HIS A 228 -4.17 31.26 8.14
C HIS A 228 -5.46 31.46 8.92
N VAL A 229 -6.23 30.39 9.07
CA VAL A 229 -7.38 30.33 9.96
C VAL A 229 -6.85 30.05 11.35
N GLU A 230 -6.66 31.12 12.12
CA GLU A 230 -6.07 31.08 13.46
C GLU A 230 -6.97 30.32 14.43
N GLU A 231 -8.28 30.55 14.33
CA GLU A 231 -9.23 29.95 15.25
C GLU A 231 -10.60 29.75 14.58
N VAL A 232 -11.18 28.57 14.81
CA VAL A 232 -12.61 28.32 14.63
C VAL A 232 -13.15 27.86 15.97
N THR A 233 -13.92 28.74 16.63
CA THR A 233 -14.48 28.49 17.95
C THR A 233 -15.96 28.15 17.80
N GLN A 234 -16.35 26.96 18.26
CA GLN A 234 -17.75 26.56 18.35
C GLN A 234 -18.32 26.96 19.70
N PHE A 235 -19.44 27.66 19.70
CA PHE A 235 -20.21 28.03 20.88
C PHE A 235 -21.57 27.32 20.91
N PRO A 236 -22.10 27.02 22.11
CA PRO A 236 -23.50 26.64 22.26
C PRO A 236 -24.44 27.71 21.70
N SER A 237 -25.60 27.30 21.20
CA SER A 237 -26.64 28.23 20.75
C SER A 237 -26.98 29.25 21.85
N GLY A 238 -26.98 30.54 21.52
CA GLY A 238 -27.32 31.62 22.45
C GLY A 238 -26.19 32.07 23.38
N ALA A 239 -24.98 31.52 23.23
CA ALA A 239 -23.83 31.92 24.04
C ALA A 239 -23.49 33.41 23.86
N HIS A 240 -23.67 33.99 22.66
CA HIS A 240 -23.51 35.43 22.41
C HIS A 240 -24.42 36.34 23.25
N ARG A 241 -25.48 35.79 23.87
CA ARG A 241 -26.38 36.54 24.76
C ARG A 241 -25.88 36.59 26.20
N LEU A 242 -24.82 35.86 26.53
CA LEU A 242 -24.24 35.89 27.87
C LEU A 242 -23.44 37.19 28.06
N PRO A 243 -23.64 37.91 29.17
CA PRO A 243 -23.11 39.26 29.36
C PRO A 243 -21.60 39.35 29.60
N SER A 244 -20.84 38.23 29.60
CA SER A 244 -19.39 38.27 29.83
C SER A 244 -18.59 37.44 28.82
N GLY A 245 -17.59 38.10 28.20
CA GLY A 245 -16.64 37.47 27.27
C GLY A 245 -15.78 36.36 27.91
N ALA A 246 -15.64 36.35 29.24
CA ALA A 246 -14.89 35.34 29.98
C ALA A 246 -15.62 33.98 30.04
N ILE A 247 -16.96 33.97 30.08
CA ILE A 247 -17.75 32.72 30.04
C ILE A 247 -17.79 32.17 28.60
N LEU A 248 -17.80 33.06 27.61
CA LEU A 248 -17.68 32.70 26.20
C LEU A 248 -16.35 31.99 25.92
N SER A 249 -15.21 32.57 26.30
CA SER A 249 -13.90 31.95 26.05
C SER A 249 -13.72 30.58 26.70
N ALA A 250 -14.31 30.36 27.89
CA ALA A 250 -14.24 29.07 28.59
C ALA A 250 -15.15 27.98 28.00
N SER A 251 -16.22 28.35 27.28
CA SER A 251 -17.20 27.41 26.71
C SER A 251 -16.97 27.09 25.23
N GLY A 252 -16.10 27.86 24.57
CA GLY A 252 -15.73 27.67 23.18
C GLY A 252 -14.86 26.43 22.95
N ARG A 253 -15.24 25.58 22.00
CA ARG A 253 -14.36 24.49 21.53
C ARG A 253 -13.58 24.96 20.30
N SER A 254 -12.28 25.14 20.45
CA SER A 254 -11.39 25.41 19.31
C SER A 254 -11.18 24.14 18.46
N LEU A 255 -11.26 24.29 17.14
CA LEU A 255 -11.01 23.22 16.18
C LEU A 255 -9.56 23.20 15.65
N GLY A 256 -8.70 24.05 16.20
CA GLY A 256 -7.28 24.15 15.86
C GLY A 256 -7.01 24.96 14.58
N PRO A 257 -5.76 25.41 14.39
CA PRO A 257 -5.38 26.26 13.27
C PRO A 257 -5.45 25.49 11.95
N SER A 258 -5.82 26.18 10.88
CA SER A 258 -5.77 25.60 9.53
C SER A 258 -5.40 26.64 8.48
N PHE A 259 -5.21 26.21 7.25
CA PHE A 259 -4.88 27.09 6.15
C PHE A 259 -5.84 26.88 5.00
N ILE A 260 -6.17 27.98 4.33
CA ILE A 260 -6.84 27.94 3.03
C ILE A 260 -5.89 28.55 2.03
N ALA A 261 -5.66 27.84 0.93
CA ALA A 261 -4.75 28.27 -0.13
C ALA A 261 -5.49 28.30 -1.46
N GLU A 262 -5.35 29.39 -2.20
CA GLU A 262 -5.74 29.46 -3.60
C GLU A 262 -4.55 29.03 -4.46
N LEU A 263 -4.73 27.98 -5.25
CA LEU A 263 -3.72 27.48 -6.15
C LEU A 263 -3.80 28.18 -7.51
N PRO A 264 -2.71 28.18 -8.31
CA PRO A 264 -2.75 28.57 -9.71
C PRO A 264 -3.94 27.89 -10.44
N GLY A 265 -4.72 28.68 -11.18
CA GLY A 265 -5.97 28.22 -11.80
C GLY A 265 -7.22 28.39 -10.93
N GLY A 266 -7.13 29.10 -9.80
CA GLY A 266 -8.29 29.54 -9.00
C GLY A 266 -8.94 28.43 -8.15
N GLN A 267 -8.27 27.29 -8.00
CA GLN A 267 -8.76 26.20 -7.15
C GLN A 267 -8.38 26.47 -5.69
N PHE A 268 -9.29 26.18 -4.77
CA PHE A 268 -9.05 26.36 -3.35
C PHE A 268 -8.81 25.02 -2.64
N VAL A 269 -7.83 24.99 -1.76
CA VAL A 269 -7.55 23.86 -0.89
C VAL A 269 -7.53 24.29 0.57
N HIS A 270 -8.02 23.42 1.44
CA HIS A 270 -7.92 23.52 2.89
C HIS A 270 -6.87 22.54 3.39
N VAL A 271 -6.00 23.00 4.29
CA VAL A 271 -5.02 22.20 5.02
C VAL A 271 -5.34 22.31 6.49
N ASP A 272 -5.86 21.24 7.09
CA ASP A 272 -6.25 21.24 8.50
C ASP A 272 -5.05 21.20 9.46
N ALA A 273 -5.31 21.25 10.78
CA ALA A 273 -4.29 21.17 11.83
C ALA A 273 -3.47 19.85 11.79
N ARG A 274 -3.98 18.83 11.10
CA ARG A 274 -3.30 17.53 10.93
C ARG A 274 -2.52 17.46 9.62
N GLY A 275 -2.50 18.54 8.83
CA GLY A 275 -1.94 18.59 7.49
C GLY A 275 -2.78 17.87 6.44
N THR A 276 -4.03 17.52 6.71
CA THR A 276 -4.92 16.87 5.73
C THR A 276 -5.36 17.88 4.70
N VAL A 277 -5.22 17.52 3.42
CA VAL A 277 -5.62 18.38 2.29
C VAL A 277 -7.05 18.05 1.87
N LYS A 278 -7.87 19.07 1.62
CA LYS A 278 -9.21 18.95 1.02
C LYS A 278 -9.41 20.02 -0.04
N ARG A 279 -10.06 19.69 -1.15
CA ARG A 279 -10.53 20.71 -2.11
C ARG A 279 -11.77 21.41 -1.57
N LEU A 280 -11.83 22.73 -1.74
CA LEU A 280 -13.00 23.53 -1.42
C LEU A 280 -13.76 23.89 -2.70
N ALA A 281 -15.08 23.79 -2.63
CA ALA A 281 -16.00 24.15 -3.72
C ALA A 281 -16.87 25.36 -3.34
N GLY A 282 -17.39 26.02 -4.37
CA GLY A 282 -18.24 27.22 -4.26
C GLY A 282 -17.43 28.50 -4.03
N ALA A 283 -18.13 29.57 -3.63
CA ALA A 283 -17.49 30.83 -3.26
C ALA A 283 -16.68 30.65 -1.97
N VAL A 284 -15.35 30.80 -2.07
CA VAL A 284 -14.41 30.71 -0.94
C VAL A 284 -13.97 32.09 -0.48
N VAL A 285 -13.79 33.01 -1.41
CA VAL A 285 -13.33 34.38 -1.16
C VAL A 285 -14.38 35.37 -1.63
N ARG A 286 -14.63 36.40 -0.83
CA ARG A 286 -15.53 37.52 -1.11
C ARG A 286 -14.91 38.47 -2.14
N ALA A 287 -15.71 39.41 -2.64
CA ALA A 287 -15.23 40.44 -3.58
C ALA A 287 -14.12 41.34 -3.01
N ASP A 288 -14.07 41.51 -1.69
CA ASP A 288 -13.04 42.26 -0.96
C ASP A 288 -11.72 41.49 -0.76
N GLY A 289 -11.68 40.20 -1.13
CA GLY A 289 -10.51 39.34 -0.95
C GLY A 289 -10.46 38.59 0.38
N GLU A 290 -11.47 38.74 1.25
CA GLU A 290 -11.58 38.02 2.53
C GLU A 290 -12.28 36.66 2.40
N LEU A 291 -11.98 35.74 3.31
CA LEU A 291 -12.61 34.42 3.31
C LEU A 291 -14.09 34.49 3.67
N HIS A 292 -14.92 33.75 2.93
CA HIS A 292 -16.29 33.46 3.36
C HIS A 292 -16.25 32.55 4.59
N ALA A 293 -16.82 33.00 5.71
CA ALA A 293 -16.95 32.19 6.93
C ALA A 293 -17.62 30.82 6.64
N SER A 294 -18.63 30.80 5.77
CA SER A 294 -19.30 29.56 5.35
C SER A 294 -18.36 28.58 4.64
N ALA A 295 -17.39 29.06 3.87
CA ALA A 295 -16.40 28.21 3.21
C ALA A 295 -15.43 27.59 4.22
N VAL A 296 -15.01 28.37 5.24
CA VAL A 296 -14.20 27.86 6.35
C VAL A 296 -14.98 26.79 7.11
N LEU A 297 -16.23 27.03 7.48
CA LEU A 297 -17.06 26.04 8.18
C LEU A 297 -17.24 24.75 7.36
N ARG A 298 -17.51 24.85 6.05
CA ARG A 298 -17.58 23.68 5.15
C ARG A 298 -16.26 22.90 5.13
N ALA A 299 -15.11 23.58 5.19
CA ALA A 299 -13.79 22.93 5.22
C ALA A 299 -13.60 22.03 6.45
N TYR A 300 -14.14 22.46 7.60
CA TYR A 300 -14.19 21.68 8.84
C TYR A 300 -15.33 20.63 8.85
N GLY A 301 -16.11 20.51 7.78
CA GLY A 301 -17.26 19.60 7.70
C GLY A 301 -18.47 20.07 8.52
N LEU A 302 -18.53 21.37 8.84
CA LEU A 302 -19.61 21.96 9.60
C LEU A 302 -20.65 22.56 8.64
N ALA A 303 -21.93 22.43 9.00
CA ALA A 303 -23.00 23.08 8.26
C ALA A 303 -22.88 24.60 8.47
N ALA A 304 -22.73 25.35 7.38
CA ALA A 304 -22.89 26.79 7.43
C ALA A 304 -24.38 27.08 7.58
N GLN A 305 -24.80 27.65 8.71
CA GLN A 305 -26.14 28.23 8.77
C GLN A 305 -26.15 29.46 7.86
N ASP A 306 -27.11 29.50 6.94
CA ASP A 306 -27.32 30.69 6.13
C ASP A 306 -27.75 31.84 7.06
N PRO A 307 -27.06 32.99 7.03
CA PRO A 307 -27.35 34.11 7.92
C PRO A 307 -28.76 34.72 7.76
N GLY A 308 -29.56 34.23 6.79
CA GLY A 308 -30.95 34.64 6.57
C GLY A 308 -32.01 33.56 6.86
N GLY A 309 -31.63 32.36 7.30
CA GLY A 309 -32.57 31.29 7.62
C GLY A 309 -33.08 31.38 9.05
N THR A 310 -34.40 31.47 9.26
CA THR A 310 -35.07 31.48 10.58
C THR A 310 -35.03 30.14 11.33
N GLY A 311 -33.97 29.35 11.17
CA GLY A 311 -33.92 27.93 11.52
C GLY A 311 -33.01 27.57 12.69
N GLY A 312 -33.63 27.36 13.87
CA GLY A 312 -33.21 26.41 14.91
C GLY A 312 -32.00 26.79 15.80
N PRO A 313 -31.91 26.21 17.02
CA PRO A 313 -30.81 26.39 17.96
C PRO A 313 -29.55 25.66 17.47
N GLY A 314 -28.92 26.17 16.41
CA GLY A 314 -27.64 25.69 15.92
C GLY A 314 -26.47 26.22 16.74
N ALA A 315 -25.35 25.49 16.72
CA ALA A 315 -24.11 25.99 17.30
C ALA A 315 -23.64 27.23 16.52
N GLU A 316 -23.17 28.24 17.25
CA GLU A 316 -22.62 29.46 16.67
C GLU A 316 -21.10 29.31 16.48
N TYR A 317 -20.57 29.90 15.42
CA TYR A 317 -19.15 29.79 15.10
C TYR A 317 -18.52 31.17 14.92
N VAL A 318 -17.39 31.38 15.58
CA VAL A 318 -16.51 32.52 15.31
C VAL A 318 -15.31 32.01 14.53
N VAL A 319 -15.06 32.65 13.38
CA VAL A 319 -13.92 32.34 12.51
C VAL A 319 -12.98 33.53 12.53
N ARG A 320 -11.73 33.30 12.92
CA ARG A 320 -10.63 34.27 12.81
C ARG A 320 -9.65 33.77 11.77
N ALA A 321 -9.47 34.57 10.73
CA ALA A 321 -8.53 34.26 9.67
C ALA A 321 -7.75 35.52 9.27
N ALA A 322 -6.48 35.33 8.94
CA ALA A 322 -5.60 36.39 8.50
C ALA A 322 -4.84 35.96 7.24
N ARG A 323 -4.64 36.90 6.31
CA ARG A 323 -3.83 36.65 5.11
C ARG A 323 -2.35 36.48 5.50
N ARG A 324 -1.66 35.56 4.83
CA ARG A 324 -0.23 35.28 5.01
C ARG A 324 0.49 35.33 3.68
N ASP A 325 1.80 35.50 3.73
CA ASP A 325 2.65 35.40 2.56
C ASP A 325 2.57 33.99 1.97
N ALA A 326 2.61 33.91 0.64
CA ALA A 326 2.56 32.64 -0.06
C ALA A 326 3.81 31.82 0.24
N MET A 327 3.62 30.56 0.66
CA MET A 327 4.68 29.56 0.79
C MET A 327 4.26 28.28 0.06
N PRO A 328 5.21 27.47 -0.45
CA PRO A 328 4.89 26.24 -1.16
C PRO A 328 3.97 25.35 -0.33
N LEU A 329 2.88 24.85 -0.93
CA LEU A 329 1.88 24.05 -0.23
C LEU A 329 2.50 22.82 0.44
N ARG A 330 3.55 22.25 -0.14
CA ARG A 330 4.32 21.11 0.37
C ARG A 330 4.90 21.40 1.74
N GLU A 331 5.54 22.56 1.93
CA GLU A 331 6.15 22.93 3.20
C GLU A 331 5.10 23.10 4.29
N LEU A 332 3.99 23.75 3.95
CA LEU A 332 2.85 23.94 4.82
C LEU A 332 2.22 22.59 5.26
N VAL A 333 1.89 21.74 4.30
CA VAL A 333 1.23 20.45 4.53
C VAL A 333 2.15 19.52 5.33
N ILE A 334 3.43 19.41 4.96
CA ILE A 334 4.39 18.56 5.66
C ILE A 334 4.69 19.12 7.06
N GLY A 335 4.80 20.43 7.22
CA GLY A 335 5.00 21.09 8.51
C GLY A 335 3.88 20.76 9.50
N GLN A 336 2.63 20.98 9.08
CA GLN A 336 1.44 20.64 9.88
C GLN A 336 1.38 19.14 10.20
N ARG A 337 1.72 18.30 9.23
CA ARG A 337 1.76 16.84 9.42
C ARG A 337 2.80 16.42 10.45
N LYS A 338 4.01 16.96 10.37
CA LYS A 338 5.10 16.69 11.31
C LYS A 338 4.72 17.11 12.73
N GLN A 339 4.13 18.30 12.87
CA GLN A 339 3.66 18.78 14.16
C GLN A 339 2.59 17.85 14.73
N ALA A 340 1.56 17.53 13.95
CA ALA A 340 0.47 16.66 14.39
C ALA A 340 0.96 15.24 14.76
N LEU A 341 1.87 14.67 13.96
CA LEU A 341 2.48 13.38 14.26
C LEU A 341 3.40 13.46 15.48
N GLY A 342 4.18 14.52 15.65
CA GLY A 342 5.01 14.75 16.84
C GLY A 342 4.15 14.82 18.10
N THR A 343 3.06 15.57 18.08
CA THR A 343 2.08 15.62 19.17
C THR A 343 1.46 14.24 19.43
N ALA A 344 1.06 13.52 18.38
CA ALA A 344 0.50 12.17 18.52
C ALA A 344 1.51 11.16 19.11
N ILE A 345 2.78 11.24 18.72
CA ILE A 345 3.87 10.42 19.26
C ILE A 345 4.09 10.75 20.75
N THR A 346 4.15 12.03 21.10
CA THR A 346 4.31 12.47 22.50
C THR A 346 3.13 12.03 23.35
N GLN A 347 1.90 12.14 22.84
CA GLN A 347 0.71 11.67 23.54
C GLN A 347 0.75 10.15 23.72
N TRP A 348 1.09 9.40 22.66
CA TRP A 348 1.24 7.94 22.76
C TRP A 348 2.31 7.54 23.78
N LYS A 349 3.46 8.22 23.77
CA LYS A 349 4.56 8.04 24.71
C LYS A 349 4.09 8.24 26.16
N LYS A 350 3.24 9.23 26.42
CA LYS A 350 2.66 9.46 27.76
C LYS A 350 1.66 8.36 28.13
N ASP A 351 0.71 8.07 27.25
CA ASP A 351 -0.39 7.12 27.50
C ASP A 351 0.08 5.65 27.65
N ASN A 352 1.21 5.31 27.03
CA ASN A 352 1.75 3.94 27.00
C ASN A 352 3.02 3.79 27.83
N TYR A 353 3.40 4.80 28.63
CA TYR A 353 4.55 4.70 29.53
C TYR A 353 4.39 3.58 30.56
N GLN A 354 3.16 3.34 31.04
CA GLN A 354 2.84 2.28 32.02
C GLN A 354 3.79 2.34 33.24
N ALA A 355 3.82 3.51 33.90
CA ALA A 355 4.64 3.74 35.09
C ALA A 355 4.54 2.56 36.08
N SER A 356 5.66 2.19 36.69
CA SER A 356 5.61 1.21 37.76
C SER A 356 4.91 1.80 38.99
N TRP A 357 4.54 0.94 39.93
CA TRP A 357 3.98 1.39 41.20
C TRP A 357 4.95 2.32 41.96
N GLY A 358 6.25 2.01 41.94
CA GLY A 358 7.27 2.83 42.58
C GLY A 358 7.41 4.21 41.94
N GLU A 359 7.44 4.28 40.61
CA GLU A 359 7.47 5.57 39.89
C GLU A 359 6.21 6.40 40.13
N SER A 360 5.04 5.75 40.20
CA SER A 360 3.77 6.44 40.45
C SER A 360 3.76 7.12 41.82
N ILE A 361 4.35 6.47 42.84
CA ILE A 361 4.53 7.07 44.17
C ILE A 361 5.53 8.23 44.12
N MET A 362 6.68 8.03 43.46
CA MET A 362 7.71 9.06 43.36
C MET A 362 7.21 10.30 42.62
N GLY A 363 6.45 10.14 41.53
CA GLY A 363 5.82 11.24 40.80
C GLY A 363 4.78 12.00 41.61
N THR A 364 4.17 11.35 42.62
CA THR A 364 3.21 12.01 43.53
C THR A 364 3.91 12.79 44.64
N ILE A 365 5.03 12.27 45.16
CA ILE A 365 5.71 12.84 46.33
C ILE A 365 6.76 13.88 45.95
N ILE A 366 7.46 13.68 44.83
CA ILE A 366 8.62 14.47 44.43
C ILE A 366 8.22 15.45 43.32
N PRO A 367 8.16 16.76 43.61
CA PRO A 367 7.98 17.80 42.60
C PRO A 367 9.04 17.69 41.51
N PHE A 368 8.68 17.94 40.26
CA PHE A 368 9.58 17.84 39.11
C PHE A 368 10.14 16.43 38.86
N TYR A 369 9.60 15.39 39.48
CA TYR A 369 10.01 14.02 39.20
C TYR A 369 9.83 13.68 37.72
N ASP A 370 8.70 14.06 37.12
CA ASP A 370 8.42 13.79 35.70
C ASP A 370 9.40 14.53 34.78
N VAL A 371 9.73 15.79 35.09
CA VAL A 371 10.71 16.59 34.35
C VAL A 371 12.11 15.98 34.47
N TYR A 372 12.56 15.64 35.68
CA TYR A 372 13.85 14.97 35.91
C TYR A 372 13.90 13.61 35.22
N HIS A 373 12.81 12.85 35.30
CA HIS A 373 12.69 11.53 34.70
C HIS A 373 12.81 11.62 33.17
N GLN A 374 12.07 12.53 32.54
CA GLN A 374 12.14 12.76 31.09
C GLN A 374 13.52 13.29 30.69
N LEU A 375 14.11 14.22 31.45
CA LEU A 375 15.47 14.71 31.17
C LEU A 375 16.53 13.60 31.21
N LYS A 376 16.38 12.65 32.14
CA LYS A 376 17.32 11.54 32.30
C LYS A 376 17.18 10.47 31.21
N TRP A 377 15.95 10.10 30.87
CA TRP A 377 15.69 8.92 30.05
C TRP A 377 15.21 9.23 28.63
N ASP A 378 14.65 10.41 28.38
CA ASP A 378 14.14 10.81 27.08
C ASP A 378 15.13 11.73 26.32
N PRO A 379 15.90 11.19 25.36
CA PRO A 379 16.87 12.00 24.61
C PRO A 379 16.20 13.07 23.72
N GLY A 380 14.90 12.92 23.43
CA GLY A 380 14.12 13.89 22.68
C GLY A 380 13.45 14.96 23.55
N TYR A 381 13.54 14.86 24.88
CA TYR A 381 12.90 15.83 25.76
C TYR A 381 13.62 17.17 25.73
N ARG A 382 12.82 18.24 25.73
CA ARG A 382 13.25 19.63 25.83
C ARG A 382 12.40 20.25 26.93
N VAL A 383 13.05 20.77 27.96
CA VAL A 383 12.38 21.39 29.11
C VAL A 383 11.53 22.56 28.59
N GLN A 384 10.23 22.49 28.82
CA GLN A 384 9.30 23.58 28.52
C GLN A 384 8.98 24.34 29.80
N PHE A 385 8.78 25.65 29.69
CA PHE A 385 8.44 26.48 30.85
C PHE A 385 7.10 26.05 31.48
N GLU A 386 6.16 25.57 30.66
CA GLU A 386 4.86 25.05 31.11
C GLU A 386 5.01 23.85 32.04
N ASP A 387 5.96 22.95 31.77
CA ASP A 387 6.22 21.77 32.61
C ASP A 387 6.68 22.18 34.02
N ILE A 388 7.51 23.23 34.11
CA ILE A 388 7.99 23.78 35.39
C ILE A 388 6.87 24.53 36.13
N ALA A 389 6.01 25.24 35.41
CA ALA A 389 4.93 26.03 35.98
C ALA A 389 3.85 25.15 36.63
N TRP A 390 3.44 24.06 35.96
CA TRP A 390 2.46 23.11 36.52
C TRP A 390 2.99 22.36 37.73
N ASP A 391 4.27 21.98 37.72
CA ASP A 391 4.90 21.33 38.87
C ASP A 391 5.08 22.28 40.07
N SER A 392 5.19 23.59 39.82
CA SER A 392 5.21 24.60 40.89
C SER A 392 3.82 24.78 41.54
N VAL A 393 2.75 24.68 40.74
CA VAL A 393 1.35 24.65 41.25
C VAL A 393 1.09 23.33 41.99
N GLY A 394 1.58 22.21 41.47
CA GLY A 394 1.54 20.91 42.12
C GLY A 394 2.29 20.89 43.44
N LEU A 395 3.50 21.48 43.49
CA LEU A 395 4.27 21.69 44.72
C LEU A 395 3.48 22.52 45.74
N ALA A 396 2.83 23.61 45.33
CA ALA A 396 2.01 24.42 46.22
C ALA A 396 0.81 23.62 46.78
N LEU A 397 0.17 22.77 45.96
CA LEU A 397 -0.89 21.86 46.37
C LEU A 397 -0.38 20.72 47.26
N THR A 398 0.80 20.16 47.00
CA THR A 398 1.44 19.12 47.81
C THR A 398 1.88 19.67 49.16
N VAL A 399 2.44 20.88 49.21
CA VAL A 399 2.76 21.57 50.46
C VAL A 399 1.47 21.87 51.25
N ALA A 400 0.41 22.31 50.59
CA ALA A 400 -0.89 22.53 51.21
C ALA A 400 -1.56 21.24 51.71
N SER A 401 -1.40 20.12 50.99
CA SER A 401 -1.94 18.82 51.37
C SER A 401 -1.09 18.12 52.43
N VAL A 402 0.24 18.31 52.47
CA VAL A 402 1.09 17.89 53.60
C VAL A 402 0.74 18.70 54.85
N ALA A 403 0.40 19.98 54.72
CA ALA A 403 -0.15 20.78 55.82
C ALA A 403 -1.52 20.27 56.31
N MET A 404 -2.34 19.70 55.42
CA MET A 404 -3.62 19.05 55.77
C MET A 404 -3.46 17.62 56.30
N ILE A 405 -2.45 16.86 55.85
CA ILE A 405 -2.08 15.52 56.35
C ILE A 405 -1.48 15.61 57.76
N GLY A 406 -0.81 16.72 58.08
CA GLY A 406 -0.43 17.06 59.46
C GLY A 406 -1.62 17.21 60.43
N LEU A 407 -2.85 17.31 59.91
CA LEU A 407 -4.08 17.46 60.69
C LEU A 407 -5.06 16.27 60.59
N GLY A 408 -4.85 15.31 59.69
CA GLY A 408 -5.77 14.19 59.46
C GLY A 408 -5.04 12.88 59.13
N GLY A 409 -5.06 11.92 60.06
CA GLY A 409 -4.28 10.68 60.04
C GLY A 409 -4.61 9.66 58.91
N PRO A 410 -4.31 8.35 59.12
CA PRO A 410 -4.21 7.33 58.06
C PRO A 410 -5.43 7.17 57.13
N ALA A 411 -6.62 7.60 57.55
CA ALA A 411 -7.84 7.58 56.74
C ALA A 411 -7.79 8.50 55.51
N GLY A 412 -7.05 9.63 55.57
CA GLY A 412 -6.90 10.55 54.44
C GLY A 412 -6.10 9.97 53.29
N VAL A 413 -5.08 9.15 53.61
CA VAL A 413 -4.22 8.49 52.61
C VAL A 413 -4.98 7.39 51.86
N ALA A 414 -5.83 6.64 52.56
CA ALA A 414 -6.64 5.58 51.96
C ALA A 414 -7.71 6.11 50.99
N ALA A 415 -8.33 7.26 51.30
CA ALA A 415 -9.32 7.88 50.44
C ALA A 415 -8.71 8.41 49.12
N ALA A 416 -7.52 9.02 49.18
CA ALA A 416 -6.79 9.49 48.00
C ALA A 416 -6.38 8.34 47.06
N ALA A 417 -5.89 7.22 47.63
CA ALA A 417 -5.52 6.03 46.86
C ALA A 417 -6.74 5.35 46.18
N GLY A 418 -7.93 5.45 46.79
CA GLY A 418 -9.18 4.94 46.23
C GLY A 418 -9.69 5.75 45.03
N ALA A 419 -9.63 7.08 45.10
CA ALA A 419 -10.07 7.98 44.04
C ALA A 419 -9.21 7.84 42.76
N ILE A 420 -7.90 7.65 42.91
CA ILE A 420 -6.96 7.44 41.79
C ILE A 420 -7.24 6.11 41.08
N ARG A 421 -7.54 5.03 41.82
CA ARG A 421 -7.89 3.73 41.22
C ARG A 421 -9.22 3.76 40.47
N ALA A 422 -10.19 4.54 40.95
CA ALA A 422 -11.48 4.71 40.28
C ALA A 422 -11.35 5.49 38.95
N ALA A 423 -10.42 6.45 38.86
CA ALA A 423 -10.19 7.24 37.64
C ALA A 423 -9.45 6.47 36.53
N VAL A 424 -8.63 5.47 36.87
CA VAL A 424 -7.78 4.72 35.91
C VAL A 424 -8.48 3.46 35.37
N GLY A 425 -9.60 3.04 35.97
CA GLY A 425 -10.13 1.68 35.83
C GLY A 425 -11.02 1.33 34.64
N GLN A 426 -11.65 2.28 33.93
CA GLN A 426 -12.61 1.94 32.88
C GLN A 426 -12.52 2.85 31.65
N GLY A 427 -12.08 2.29 30.51
CA GLY A 427 -12.30 2.87 29.17
C GLY A 427 -11.05 3.27 28.37
N VAL A 428 -9.91 3.56 29.02
CA VAL A 428 -8.75 4.16 28.33
C VAL A 428 -8.01 3.17 27.40
N ARG A 429 -7.90 1.89 27.78
CA ARG A 429 -7.09 0.90 27.03
C ARG A 429 -7.64 0.53 25.65
N GLU A 430 -8.97 0.45 25.50
CA GLU A 430 -9.63 0.21 24.21
C GLU A 430 -9.75 1.51 23.39
N MET A 431 -9.93 2.66 24.06
CA MET A 431 -9.97 3.97 23.43
C MET A 431 -8.62 4.40 22.85
N VAL A 432 -7.49 4.01 23.47
CA VAL A 432 -6.11 4.30 23.01
C VAL A 432 -5.67 3.37 21.87
N LYS A 433 -6.01 2.07 21.92
CA LYS A 433 -5.86 1.17 20.76
C LYS A 433 -6.72 1.61 19.59
N ALA A 434 -7.92 2.12 19.83
CA ALA A 434 -8.76 2.73 18.82
C ALA A 434 -8.21 4.09 18.34
N GLY A 435 -7.58 4.89 19.21
CA GLY A 435 -6.99 6.19 18.88
C GLY A 435 -5.79 6.08 17.94
N LEU A 436 -4.79 5.24 18.25
CA LEU A 436 -3.66 5.05 17.34
C LEU A 436 -4.05 4.25 16.10
N ARG A 437 -4.93 3.23 16.20
CA ARG A 437 -5.49 2.60 15.00
C ARG A 437 -6.35 3.56 14.19
N SER A 438 -7.02 4.53 14.78
CA SER A 438 -7.80 5.56 14.08
C SER A 438 -6.86 6.52 13.36
N VAL A 439 -5.80 6.97 14.03
CA VAL A 439 -4.74 7.79 13.44
C VAL A 439 -4.06 7.04 12.29
N VAL A 440 -3.62 5.79 12.50
CA VAL A 440 -3.00 4.90 11.48
C VAL A 440 -4.00 4.40 10.42
N ARG A 441 -5.31 4.32 10.69
CA ARG A 441 -6.35 4.00 9.68
C ARG A 441 -6.77 5.23 8.88
N HIS A 442 -6.69 6.43 9.47
CA HIS A 442 -6.96 7.70 8.80
C HIS A 442 -5.79 8.12 7.90
N PHE A 443 -4.55 7.75 8.26
CA PHE A 443 -3.41 7.72 7.35
C PHE A 443 -3.54 6.48 6.45
N SER A 444 -4.06 6.63 5.23
CA SER A 444 -4.54 5.53 4.38
C SER A 444 -3.42 4.61 3.83
N LEU A 445 -2.86 3.77 4.71
CA LEU A 445 -1.81 2.80 4.41
C LEU A 445 -2.22 1.73 3.37
N LYS A 446 -3.52 1.44 3.24
CA LYS A 446 -4.02 0.42 2.29
C LYS A 446 -3.91 0.87 0.83
N ALA A 447 -4.19 2.14 0.53
CA ALA A 447 -4.00 2.70 -0.82
C ALA A 447 -2.50 2.82 -1.15
N LEU A 448 -1.69 3.15 -0.14
CA LEU A 448 -0.24 3.29 -0.20
C LEU A 448 0.48 1.96 -0.50
N LEU A 449 0.08 0.87 0.16
CA LEU A 449 0.57 -0.47 -0.17
C LEU A 449 0.08 -0.94 -1.54
N LEU A 450 -1.15 -0.59 -1.96
CA LEU A 450 -1.67 -0.98 -3.27
C LEU A 450 -0.97 -0.24 -4.42
N GLN A 451 -0.64 1.04 -4.26
CA GLN A 451 0.05 1.84 -5.29
C GLN A 451 1.54 1.51 -5.34
N GLY A 452 2.22 1.45 -4.18
CA GLY A 452 3.62 1.05 -4.09
C GLY A 452 3.88 -0.41 -4.46
N ALA A 453 3.01 -1.36 -4.08
CA ALA A 453 3.16 -2.77 -4.47
C ALA A 453 2.84 -2.98 -5.96
N ARG A 454 1.90 -2.22 -6.55
CA ARG A 454 1.66 -2.24 -8.00
C ARG A 454 2.88 -1.74 -8.76
N GLU A 455 3.49 -0.63 -8.32
CA GLU A 455 4.69 -0.10 -8.96
C GLU A 455 5.94 -0.97 -8.74
N ALA A 456 6.11 -1.57 -7.56
CA ALA A 456 7.23 -2.46 -7.27
C ALA A 456 7.12 -3.83 -7.98
N ALA A 457 5.90 -4.34 -8.20
CA ALA A 457 5.66 -5.59 -8.92
C ALA A 457 6.06 -5.52 -10.40
N ASP A 458 5.91 -4.34 -11.00
CA ASP A 458 6.26 -4.07 -12.41
C ASP A 458 7.74 -3.66 -12.59
N PHE A 459 8.43 -3.23 -11.53
CA PHE A 459 9.84 -2.81 -11.54
C PHE A 459 10.84 -3.99 -11.61
N VAL A 460 10.42 -5.20 -11.24
CA VAL A 460 11.31 -6.36 -11.06
C VAL A 460 10.87 -7.56 -11.90
N VAL A 461 10.82 -7.48 -13.23
CA VAL A 461 11.13 -8.60 -14.17
C VAL A 461 11.41 -8.02 -15.59
N PRO A 462 12.46 -8.46 -16.31
CA PRO A 462 12.66 -8.12 -17.73
C PRO A 462 11.84 -9.00 -18.67
N VAL A 463 11.22 -8.45 -19.73
CA VAL A 463 10.71 -9.27 -20.85
C VAL A 463 10.65 -8.50 -22.17
N PHE A 464 10.74 -9.26 -23.26
CA PHE A 464 11.34 -8.85 -24.51
C PHE A 464 10.63 -9.44 -25.73
N SER A 465 10.72 -8.74 -26.87
CA SER A 465 10.84 -9.37 -28.21
C SER A 465 11.84 -8.56 -29.06
N ALA A 466 12.95 -9.19 -29.47
CA ALA A 466 14.14 -8.50 -29.99
C ALA A 466 14.26 -8.50 -31.54
N ARG A 467 13.44 -9.27 -32.24
CA ARG A 467 13.66 -9.58 -33.67
C ARG A 467 13.10 -8.49 -34.63
N GLU A 468 12.16 -7.70 -34.16
CA GLU A 468 11.52 -6.62 -34.93
C GLU A 468 12.22 -5.25 -34.76
N LEU A 469 13.11 -5.16 -33.76
CA LEU A 469 13.74 -3.92 -33.28
C LEU A 469 14.80 -3.32 -34.23
N LEU A 470 15.31 -4.10 -35.19
CA LEU A 470 16.58 -3.78 -35.88
C LEU A 470 16.47 -3.08 -37.24
N ARG A 471 15.28 -2.96 -37.87
CA ARG A 471 15.19 -2.52 -39.29
C ARG A 471 14.93 -1.02 -39.53
N GLY A 472 15.94 -0.17 -39.31
CA GLY A 472 16.04 1.10 -40.05
C GLY A 472 16.01 2.36 -39.21
N ILE A 473 17.05 3.19 -39.30
CA ILE A 473 17.21 4.40 -38.47
C ILE A 473 17.87 5.51 -39.30
N GLY A 474 17.18 6.66 -39.35
CA GLY A 474 17.68 8.03 -39.54
C GLY A 474 16.49 8.94 -39.21
N HIS A 475 16.49 9.93 -38.31
CA HIS A 475 17.51 10.84 -37.80
C HIS A 475 17.12 11.37 -36.38
N LEU A 476 17.92 12.30 -35.81
CA LEU A 476 17.80 13.06 -34.53
C LEU A 476 18.37 12.45 -33.22
N ALA A 477 18.53 13.34 -32.22
CA ALA A 477 19.70 13.61 -31.36
C ALA A 477 20.62 12.42 -31.01
N PRO A 478 21.92 12.49 -31.38
CA PRO A 478 22.74 11.30 -31.54
C PRO A 478 23.02 10.57 -30.22
N LEU A 479 23.26 11.24 -29.10
CA LEU A 479 23.85 10.58 -27.92
C LEU A 479 22.83 9.81 -27.08
N GLY A 480 21.74 10.43 -26.63
CA GLY A 480 20.69 9.72 -25.85
C GLY A 480 20.03 8.61 -26.66
N LYS A 481 19.81 8.85 -27.95
CA LYS A 481 19.31 7.84 -28.90
C LYS A 481 20.33 6.73 -29.12
N ARG A 482 21.62 7.03 -29.34
CA ARG A 482 22.67 6.00 -29.48
C ARG A 482 22.81 5.18 -28.22
N ALA A 483 22.83 5.78 -27.03
CA ALA A 483 22.94 5.04 -25.78
C ALA A 483 21.74 4.12 -25.52
N MET A 484 20.51 4.60 -25.77
CA MET A 484 19.30 3.79 -25.69
C MET A 484 19.29 2.66 -26.75
N LEU A 485 19.71 2.96 -27.97
CA LEU A 485 19.84 1.96 -29.05
C LEU A 485 20.96 0.95 -28.78
N THR A 486 22.07 1.38 -28.20
CA THR A 486 23.18 0.53 -27.79
C THR A 486 22.76 -0.36 -26.63
N ALA A 487 22.06 0.18 -25.63
CA ALA A 487 21.47 -0.61 -24.56
C ALA A 487 20.46 -1.63 -25.14
N LEU A 488 19.59 -1.23 -26.07
CA LEU A 488 18.67 -2.14 -26.76
C LEU A 488 19.40 -3.24 -27.54
N LYS A 489 20.52 -2.92 -28.22
CA LYS A 489 21.36 -3.89 -28.95
C LYS A 489 22.13 -4.83 -28.03
N GLU A 490 22.81 -4.30 -27.00
CA GLU A 490 23.55 -5.06 -25.99
C GLU A 490 22.60 -6.01 -25.27
N THR A 491 21.40 -5.53 -24.94
CA THR A 491 20.41 -6.38 -24.27
C THR A 491 19.89 -7.46 -25.22
N ALA A 492 19.51 -7.12 -26.46
CA ALA A 492 19.09 -8.10 -27.46
C ALA A 492 20.13 -9.21 -27.70
N ALA A 493 21.42 -8.87 -27.70
CA ALA A 493 22.52 -9.83 -27.83
C ALA A 493 22.70 -10.71 -26.58
N THR A 494 22.62 -10.12 -25.38
CA THR A 494 22.72 -10.85 -24.11
C THR A 494 21.54 -11.81 -23.91
N MET A 495 20.36 -11.44 -24.40
CA MET A 495 19.12 -12.19 -24.25
C MET A 495 18.99 -13.38 -25.21
N GLN A 496 19.63 -13.33 -26.38
CA GLN A 496 19.69 -14.49 -27.28
C GLN A 496 20.65 -15.58 -26.77
N GLY A 497 21.47 -15.30 -25.75
CA GLY A 497 22.40 -16.25 -25.13
C GLY A 497 22.15 -16.53 -23.64
N ALA A 498 21.07 -16.02 -23.04
CA ALA A 498 20.81 -16.19 -21.60
C ALA A 498 20.24 -17.58 -21.27
N ASP A 499 20.88 -18.28 -20.32
CA ASP A 499 20.47 -19.59 -19.83
C ASP A 499 19.03 -19.54 -19.26
N PRO A 500 18.09 -20.39 -19.74
CA PRO A 500 16.75 -20.56 -19.18
C PRO A 500 16.71 -20.69 -17.65
N ARG A 501 17.77 -21.20 -17.03
CA ARG A 501 17.91 -21.33 -15.57
C ARG A 501 17.90 -19.99 -14.84
N LEU A 502 18.48 -18.95 -15.42
CA LEU A 502 18.53 -17.61 -14.80
C LEU A 502 17.14 -16.98 -14.64
N LEU A 503 16.21 -17.30 -15.55
CA LEU A 503 14.82 -16.81 -15.45
C LEU A 503 14.10 -17.42 -14.24
N LEU A 504 14.20 -18.74 -14.09
CA LEU A 504 13.59 -19.44 -12.96
C LEU A 504 14.22 -19.00 -11.63
N ASP A 505 15.53 -18.80 -11.61
CA ASP A 505 16.25 -18.36 -10.41
C ASP A 505 15.77 -16.99 -9.94
N GLY A 506 15.61 -16.04 -10.87
CA GLY A 506 15.04 -14.73 -10.57
C GLY A 506 13.59 -14.80 -10.08
N ILE A 507 12.78 -15.73 -10.60
CA ILE A 507 11.41 -15.96 -10.12
C ILE A 507 11.43 -16.51 -8.69
N TYR A 508 12.30 -17.47 -8.38
CA TYR A 508 12.40 -18.07 -7.05
C TYR A 508 12.88 -17.08 -5.99
N GLU A 509 13.91 -16.29 -6.30
CA GLU A 509 14.38 -15.19 -5.46
C GLU A 509 13.27 -14.19 -5.15
N HIS A 510 12.48 -13.83 -6.17
CA HIS A 510 11.37 -12.92 -5.99
C HIS A 510 10.32 -13.50 -5.03
N LEU A 511 9.88 -14.74 -5.25
CA LEU A 511 8.84 -15.38 -4.42
C LEU A 511 9.27 -15.62 -2.97
N ALA A 512 10.54 -15.97 -2.75
CA ALA A 512 11.12 -16.12 -1.41
C ALA A 512 11.15 -14.77 -0.67
N ARG A 513 11.65 -13.72 -1.33
CA ARG A 513 11.79 -12.38 -0.74
C ARG A 513 10.44 -11.75 -0.40
N THR A 514 9.41 -11.95 -1.22
CA THR A 514 8.07 -11.39 -0.96
C THR A 514 7.25 -12.24 0.01
N GLY A 515 7.73 -13.43 0.39
CA GLY A 515 6.98 -14.40 1.18
C GLY A 515 5.77 -14.99 0.46
N ALA A 516 5.66 -14.79 -0.85
CA ALA A 516 4.52 -15.22 -1.66
C ALA A 516 4.43 -16.75 -1.80
N ALA A 517 5.55 -17.47 -1.62
CA ALA A 517 5.62 -18.92 -1.55
C ALA A 517 5.58 -19.47 -0.10
N GLY A 518 5.21 -18.64 0.88
CA GLY A 518 5.27 -18.94 2.31
C GLY A 518 6.42 -18.21 3.01
N LYS A 519 6.21 -17.85 4.29
CA LYS A 519 7.12 -16.98 5.07
C LYS A 519 8.54 -17.53 5.27
N THR A 520 8.74 -18.83 5.08
CA THR A 520 10.01 -19.53 5.31
C THR A 520 10.62 -20.12 4.04
N ALA A 521 10.00 -19.89 2.87
CA ALA A 521 10.49 -20.44 1.61
C ALA A 521 11.76 -19.72 1.15
N THR A 522 12.80 -20.48 0.83
CA THR A 522 14.02 -19.98 0.17
C THR A 522 13.99 -20.30 -1.32
N PRO A 523 14.79 -19.63 -2.16
CA PRO A 523 14.85 -19.93 -3.59
C PRO A 523 15.21 -21.40 -3.86
N GLU A 524 16.13 -21.96 -3.08
CA GLU A 524 16.54 -23.36 -3.16
C GLU A 524 15.43 -24.31 -2.71
N SER A 525 14.66 -23.95 -1.67
CA SER A 525 13.54 -24.78 -1.24
C SER A 525 12.44 -24.80 -2.29
N ILE A 526 12.12 -23.65 -2.89
CA ILE A 526 11.14 -23.54 -3.98
C ILE A 526 11.59 -24.41 -5.17
N ARG A 527 12.84 -24.25 -5.60
CA ARG A 527 13.42 -25.04 -6.69
C ARG A 527 13.31 -26.54 -6.41
N ARG A 528 13.72 -26.98 -5.22
CA ARG A 528 13.69 -28.39 -4.83
C ARG A 528 12.27 -28.94 -4.82
N THR A 529 11.31 -28.19 -4.29
CA THR A 529 9.90 -28.59 -4.25
C THR A 529 9.36 -28.77 -5.66
N LEU A 530 9.55 -27.80 -6.57
CA LEU A 530 9.09 -27.91 -7.96
C LEU A 530 9.78 -29.05 -8.71
N GLN A 531 11.10 -29.21 -8.55
CA GLN A 531 11.84 -30.30 -9.21
C GLN A 531 11.38 -31.67 -8.73
N ALA A 532 11.21 -31.84 -7.42
CA ALA A 532 10.68 -33.08 -6.85
C ALA A 532 9.25 -33.35 -7.36
N ALA A 533 8.42 -32.32 -7.45
CA ALA A 533 7.05 -32.44 -7.92
C ALA A 533 6.96 -32.75 -9.43
N ALA A 534 7.80 -32.13 -10.25
CA ALA A 534 7.90 -32.38 -11.69
C ALA A 534 8.44 -33.79 -12.01
N ALA A 535 9.30 -34.33 -11.15
CA ALA A 535 9.83 -35.69 -11.29
C ALA A 535 8.81 -36.78 -10.90
N ARG A 536 7.65 -36.43 -10.32
CA ARG A 536 6.62 -37.41 -9.96
C ARG A 536 6.02 -38.03 -11.24
N PRO A 537 5.93 -39.37 -11.32
CA PRO A 537 5.30 -40.00 -12.47
C PRO A 537 3.82 -39.66 -12.50
N VAL A 538 3.27 -39.43 -13.70
CA VAL A 538 1.83 -39.30 -13.90
C VAL A 538 1.16 -40.62 -13.47
N PRO A 539 0.19 -40.60 -12.54
CA PRO A 539 -0.50 -41.80 -12.11
C PRO A 539 -1.23 -42.49 -13.27
N SER A 540 -1.34 -43.82 -13.24
CA SER A 540 -2.05 -44.62 -14.24
C SER A 540 -3.54 -44.24 -14.42
N ARG A 541 -4.10 -43.53 -13.43
CA ARG A 541 -5.45 -42.97 -13.48
C ARG A 541 -5.47 -41.56 -12.89
N VAL A 542 -6.16 -40.66 -13.57
CA VAL A 542 -6.45 -39.30 -13.10
C VAL A 542 -7.94 -39.04 -13.16
N TYR A 543 -8.42 -38.02 -12.47
CA TYR A 543 -9.84 -37.81 -12.21
C TYR A 543 -10.28 -36.39 -12.53
N ARG A 544 -11.54 -36.24 -12.94
CA ARG A 544 -12.21 -34.94 -13.07
C ARG A 544 -13.68 -35.03 -12.67
N GLY A 545 -14.12 -34.13 -11.80
CA GLY A 545 -15.54 -33.92 -11.49
C GLY A 545 -16.18 -32.96 -12.48
N HIS A 546 -17.34 -33.32 -13.04
CA HIS A 546 -18.09 -32.47 -13.96
C HIS A 546 -19.57 -32.84 -14.06
N SER A 547 -20.40 -31.99 -14.67
CA SER A 547 -21.78 -32.32 -15.05
C SER A 547 -21.84 -33.51 -16.01
N GLY A 548 -22.80 -34.41 -15.91
CA GLY A 548 -22.87 -35.71 -16.62
C GLY A 548 -22.58 -35.69 -18.12
N ASN A 549 -23.62 -35.69 -18.96
CA ASN A 549 -23.42 -35.77 -20.42
C ASN A 549 -22.67 -34.55 -20.98
N ALA A 550 -22.82 -33.38 -20.34
CA ALA A 550 -22.09 -32.16 -20.70
C ALA A 550 -20.58 -32.29 -20.46
N GLY A 551 -20.16 -32.99 -19.40
CA GLY A 551 -18.77 -33.17 -19.02
C GLY A 551 -18.03 -34.18 -19.86
N ARG A 552 -18.70 -35.26 -20.27
CA ARG A 552 -18.12 -36.18 -21.26
C ARG A 552 -17.89 -35.47 -22.59
N LYS A 553 -18.87 -34.70 -23.07
CA LYS A 553 -18.71 -33.88 -24.28
C LYS A 553 -17.61 -32.82 -24.13
N MET A 554 -17.46 -32.21 -22.96
CA MET A 554 -16.39 -31.23 -22.71
C MET A 554 -15.00 -31.88 -22.68
N LEU A 555 -14.85 -33.06 -22.07
CA LEU A 555 -13.59 -33.82 -22.09
C LEU A 555 -13.17 -34.17 -23.53
N GLN A 556 -14.15 -34.53 -24.36
CA GLN A 556 -13.96 -34.85 -25.77
C GLN A 556 -13.72 -33.62 -26.64
N ALA A 557 -14.30 -32.47 -26.29
CA ALA A 557 -14.11 -31.20 -26.98
C ALA A 557 -12.92 -30.40 -26.43
N GLY A 558 -12.01 -31.04 -25.68
CA GLY A 558 -10.94 -30.38 -24.91
C GLY A 558 -10.18 -29.34 -25.73
N VAL A 559 -10.05 -28.14 -25.14
CA VAL A 559 -9.70 -26.88 -25.80
C VAL A 559 -10.66 -26.59 -26.96
N SER A 560 -11.20 -25.37 -27.07
CA SER A 560 -11.81 -24.92 -28.33
C SER A 560 -10.71 -24.77 -29.40
N ILE A 561 -10.13 -25.90 -29.84
CA ILE A 561 -9.04 -26.01 -30.80
C ILE A 561 -9.64 -25.58 -32.13
N ARG A 562 -9.29 -24.36 -32.53
CA ARG A 562 -9.46 -23.97 -33.91
C ARG A 562 -8.55 -24.88 -34.75
N PRO A 563 -8.94 -25.24 -35.98
CA PRO A 563 -8.01 -25.88 -36.91
C PRO A 563 -6.69 -25.08 -36.95
N GLY A 564 -5.57 -25.74 -36.61
CA GLY A 564 -4.23 -25.11 -36.61
C GLY A 564 -3.63 -24.75 -35.23
N THR A 565 -4.25 -25.10 -34.10
CA THR A 565 -3.61 -24.94 -32.77
C THR A 565 -2.32 -25.76 -32.68
N THR A 566 -1.23 -25.11 -32.27
CA THR A 566 0.09 -25.73 -32.11
C THR A 566 0.27 -26.32 -30.71
N GLY A 567 1.23 -27.22 -30.52
CA GLY A 567 1.56 -27.75 -29.19
C GLY A 567 1.95 -26.66 -28.19
N ASP A 568 2.61 -25.59 -28.66
CA ASP A 568 2.94 -24.44 -27.82
C ASP A 568 1.70 -23.68 -27.35
N ASP A 569 0.65 -23.58 -28.17
CA ASP A 569 -0.60 -22.91 -27.75
C ASP A 569 -1.28 -23.67 -26.61
N ILE A 570 -1.18 -24.99 -26.61
CA ILE A 570 -1.68 -25.85 -25.51
C ILE A 570 -0.88 -25.59 -24.24
N LEU A 571 0.45 -25.58 -24.33
CA LEU A 571 1.33 -25.29 -23.19
C LEU A 571 1.09 -23.89 -22.61
N VAL A 572 0.94 -22.88 -23.48
CA VAL A 572 0.58 -21.51 -23.08
C VAL A 572 -0.75 -21.51 -22.33
N ALA A 573 -1.77 -22.19 -22.85
CA ALA A 573 -3.07 -22.27 -22.21
C ALA A 573 -3.01 -22.99 -20.84
N CYS A 574 -2.20 -24.04 -20.69
CA CYS A 574 -1.92 -24.70 -19.41
C CYS A 574 -1.30 -23.73 -18.39
N ILE A 575 -0.26 -22.99 -18.78
CA ILE A 575 0.41 -22.04 -17.85
C ILE A 575 -0.54 -20.91 -17.46
N VAL A 576 -1.31 -20.36 -18.40
CA VAL A 576 -2.32 -19.33 -18.12
C VAL A 576 -3.43 -19.86 -17.21
N HIS A 577 -3.83 -21.13 -17.37
CA HIS A 577 -4.79 -21.79 -16.48
C HIS A 577 -4.31 -21.75 -15.04
N SER A 578 -3.11 -22.28 -14.78
CA SER A 578 -2.57 -22.40 -13.43
C SER A 578 -2.17 -21.03 -12.84
N ALA A 579 -1.93 -20.01 -13.67
CA ALA A 579 -1.74 -18.63 -13.21
C ALA A 579 -3.02 -17.95 -12.70
N SER A 580 -4.21 -18.49 -13.01
CA SER A 580 -5.50 -17.85 -12.76
C SER A 580 -6.27 -18.53 -11.62
N THR A 581 -6.81 -17.76 -10.68
CA THR A 581 -7.60 -18.27 -9.54
C THR A 581 -8.94 -18.92 -9.93
N GLY A 582 -9.41 -18.72 -11.16
CA GLY A 582 -10.64 -19.33 -11.71
C GLY A 582 -10.40 -20.35 -12.82
N GLY A 583 -9.14 -20.75 -13.06
CA GLY A 583 -8.75 -21.56 -14.22
C GLY A 583 -8.91 -20.83 -15.56
N SER A 584 -8.89 -21.58 -16.67
CA SER A 584 -8.83 -21.03 -18.04
C SER A 584 -10.19 -20.84 -18.73
N CYS A 585 -11.30 -20.75 -17.99
CA CYS A 585 -12.66 -20.71 -18.54
C CYS A 585 -12.93 -21.80 -19.60
N GLY A 586 -12.40 -23.01 -19.42
CA GLY A 586 -12.58 -24.14 -20.34
C GLY A 586 -11.62 -24.21 -21.53
N LYS A 587 -10.67 -23.27 -21.68
CA LYS A 587 -9.63 -23.35 -22.74
C LYS A 587 -8.73 -24.57 -22.64
N VAL A 588 -8.44 -25.09 -21.44
CA VAL A 588 -7.78 -26.36 -21.18
C VAL A 588 -8.42 -27.00 -19.95
N LEU A 589 -8.29 -28.32 -19.84
CA LEU A 589 -8.91 -29.09 -18.75
C LEU A 589 -7.81 -29.63 -17.84
N SER A 590 -7.78 -29.15 -16.59
CA SER A 590 -6.95 -29.73 -15.54
C SER A 590 -7.56 -31.03 -15.00
N LEU A 591 -6.73 -32.01 -14.74
CA LEU A 591 -7.08 -33.30 -14.15
C LEU A 591 -6.39 -33.40 -12.79
N SER A 592 -6.99 -34.14 -11.87
CA SER A 592 -6.39 -34.37 -10.54
C SER A 592 -5.92 -35.80 -10.39
N ALA A 593 -4.75 -36.00 -9.81
CA ALA A 593 -4.31 -37.31 -9.33
C ALA A 593 -5.18 -37.81 -8.16
N ASP A 594 -5.79 -36.90 -7.40
CA ASP A 594 -6.59 -37.21 -6.22
C ASP A 594 -8.09 -37.26 -6.57
N ARG A 595 -8.68 -38.43 -6.35
CA ARG A 595 -10.11 -38.66 -6.53
C ARG A 595 -10.95 -37.71 -5.66
N SER A 596 -10.54 -37.47 -4.42
CA SER A 596 -11.28 -36.65 -3.46
C SER A 596 -11.38 -35.19 -3.91
N VAL A 597 -10.29 -34.64 -4.45
CA VAL A 597 -10.22 -33.29 -5.03
C VAL A 597 -11.14 -33.19 -6.24
N ALA A 598 -11.09 -34.16 -7.15
CA ALA A 598 -11.98 -34.20 -8.31
C ALA A 598 -13.46 -34.29 -7.91
N VAL A 599 -13.80 -35.08 -6.88
CA VAL A 599 -15.17 -35.16 -6.33
C VAL A 599 -15.62 -33.81 -5.79
N ARG A 600 -14.77 -33.13 -5.01
CA ARG A 600 -15.07 -31.80 -4.43
C ARG A 600 -15.48 -30.80 -5.51
N PHE A 601 -14.70 -30.69 -6.60
CA PHE A 601 -15.00 -29.79 -7.72
C PHE A 601 -16.20 -30.22 -8.59
N GLY A 602 -16.61 -31.48 -8.49
CA GLY A 602 -17.75 -32.03 -9.23
C GLY A 602 -19.10 -31.78 -8.54
N LYS A 603 -19.13 -31.83 -7.20
CA LYS A 603 -20.38 -31.77 -6.40
C LYS A 603 -21.22 -30.52 -6.61
N GLU A 604 -20.59 -29.37 -6.83
CA GLU A 604 -21.28 -28.08 -7.00
C GLU A 604 -21.89 -27.89 -8.40
N ARG A 605 -21.78 -28.89 -9.29
CA ARG A 605 -22.24 -28.80 -10.68
C ARG A 605 -23.56 -29.54 -10.88
N PRO A 606 -24.41 -29.10 -11.83
CA PRO A 606 -25.62 -29.85 -12.21
C PRO A 606 -25.27 -31.26 -12.67
N GLU A 607 -26.02 -32.28 -12.24
CA GLU A 607 -25.77 -33.69 -12.56
C GLU A 607 -24.32 -34.14 -12.28
N PRO A 608 -23.85 -34.10 -11.03
CA PRO A 608 -22.43 -34.27 -10.73
C PRO A 608 -21.97 -35.71 -11.06
N HIS A 609 -20.95 -35.83 -11.90
CA HIS A 609 -20.33 -37.08 -12.31
C HIS A 609 -18.81 -37.03 -12.09
N LEU A 610 -18.25 -38.21 -11.80
CA LEU A 610 -16.81 -38.39 -11.74
C LEU A 610 -16.32 -39.21 -12.93
N PHE A 611 -15.39 -38.62 -13.67
CA PHE A 611 -14.69 -39.27 -14.77
C PHE A 611 -13.31 -39.72 -14.28
N ALA A 612 -12.95 -40.97 -14.54
CA ALA A 612 -11.58 -41.44 -14.46
C ALA A 612 -11.00 -41.52 -15.87
N ILE A 613 -9.76 -41.09 -16.04
CA ILE A 613 -9.04 -41.10 -17.30
C ILE A 613 -7.85 -42.04 -17.15
N ASP A 614 -7.74 -43.00 -18.05
CA ASP A 614 -6.63 -43.96 -18.14
C ASP A 614 -5.45 -43.32 -18.88
N THR A 615 -4.38 -43.04 -18.14
CA THR A 615 -3.18 -42.39 -18.70
C THR A 615 -2.21 -43.39 -19.33
N THR A 616 -2.36 -44.68 -19.03
CA THR A 616 -1.44 -45.74 -19.50
C THR A 616 -1.56 -46.01 -20.99
N SER A 617 -2.72 -45.68 -21.57
CA SER A 617 -3.04 -45.88 -22.99
C SER A 617 -2.57 -44.74 -23.90
N ALA A 618 -1.89 -43.73 -23.34
CA ALA A 618 -1.26 -42.60 -24.03
C ALA A 618 -0.07 -42.06 -23.21
N PRO A 619 1.02 -42.85 -23.05
CA PRO A 619 2.17 -42.45 -22.25
C PRO A 619 2.85 -41.22 -22.88
N GLY A 620 3.16 -40.21 -22.06
CA GLY A 620 3.81 -38.97 -22.50
C GLY A 620 2.85 -37.85 -22.94
N ASP A 621 1.59 -38.17 -23.24
CA ASP A 621 0.58 -37.15 -23.58
C ASP A 621 0.00 -36.46 -22.33
N PHE A 622 0.29 -36.96 -21.13
CA PHE A 622 -0.09 -36.33 -19.87
C PHE A 622 1.14 -35.77 -19.18
N ARG A 623 1.09 -34.51 -18.76
CA ARG A 623 2.18 -33.82 -18.07
C ARG A 623 1.65 -33.13 -16.82
N THR A 624 2.45 -33.13 -15.76
CA THR A 624 2.14 -32.36 -14.54
C THR A 624 2.35 -30.87 -14.81
N VAL A 625 1.64 -30.01 -14.07
CA VAL A 625 1.84 -28.55 -14.19
C VAL A 625 3.27 -28.16 -13.86
N GLU A 626 3.90 -28.78 -12.87
CA GLU A 626 5.27 -28.49 -12.45
C GLU A 626 6.28 -28.80 -13.55
N ASP A 627 6.10 -29.91 -14.26
CA ASP A 627 6.93 -30.28 -15.41
C ASP A 627 6.78 -29.27 -16.56
N ILE A 628 5.56 -28.84 -16.87
CA ILE A 628 5.31 -27.79 -17.88
C ILE A 628 5.96 -26.47 -17.47
N LEU A 629 5.78 -26.03 -16.22
CA LEU A 629 6.32 -24.76 -15.72
C LEU A 629 7.85 -24.74 -15.73
N LEU A 630 8.51 -25.83 -15.37
CA LEU A 630 9.98 -25.92 -15.34
C LEU A 630 10.59 -26.05 -16.74
N ASN A 631 10.04 -26.94 -17.57
CA ASN A 631 10.70 -27.34 -18.80
C ASN A 631 10.23 -26.54 -20.03
N GLU A 632 8.98 -26.07 -20.04
CA GLU A 632 8.43 -25.31 -21.16
C GLU A 632 8.26 -23.83 -20.84
N GLY A 633 7.94 -23.49 -19.59
CA GLY A 633 7.73 -22.13 -19.12
C GLY A 633 8.84 -21.16 -19.58
N PRO A 634 10.12 -21.43 -19.28
CA PRO A 634 11.21 -20.54 -19.68
C PRO A 634 11.33 -20.36 -21.19
N ARG A 635 11.21 -21.45 -21.96
CA ARG A 635 11.27 -21.40 -23.43
C ARG A 635 10.11 -20.59 -24.00
N LEU A 636 8.89 -20.76 -23.49
CA LEU A 636 7.70 -20.04 -23.95
C LEU A 636 7.76 -18.55 -23.59
N VAL A 637 8.35 -18.20 -22.44
CA VAL A 637 8.69 -16.81 -22.10
C VAL A 637 9.71 -16.25 -23.08
N GLN A 638 10.80 -16.98 -23.35
CA GLN A 638 11.86 -16.54 -24.28
C GLN A 638 11.34 -16.32 -25.71
N GLN A 639 10.35 -17.11 -26.13
CA GLN A 639 9.68 -16.96 -27.43
C GLN A 639 8.59 -15.87 -27.44
N GLY A 640 8.32 -15.21 -26.31
CA GLY A 640 7.29 -14.17 -26.19
C GLY A 640 5.85 -14.71 -26.23
N LYS A 641 5.65 -16.01 -26.01
CA LYS A 641 4.33 -16.66 -26.07
C LYS A 641 3.55 -16.53 -24.75
N ILE A 642 4.25 -16.37 -23.63
CA ILE A 642 3.69 -16.01 -22.32
C ILE A 642 4.53 -14.94 -21.65
N GLN A 643 3.89 -14.15 -20.79
CA GLN A 643 4.60 -13.23 -19.93
C GLN A 643 5.21 -14.00 -18.73
N PRO A 644 6.41 -13.65 -18.25
CA PRO A 644 6.99 -14.25 -17.06
C PRO A 644 6.21 -13.89 -15.79
N GLY A 645 5.44 -12.80 -15.79
CA GLY A 645 4.44 -12.56 -14.74
C GLY A 645 3.41 -13.69 -14.66
N THR A 646 2.96 -14.20 -15.81
CA THR A 646 2.09 -15.38 -15.91
C THR A 646 2.80 -16.64 -15.40
N LEU A 647 4.07 -16.86 -15.80
CA LEU A 647 4.85 -18.00 -15.32
C LEU A 647 5.07 -17.95 -13.80
N ARG A 648 5.39 -16.78 -13.24
CA ARG A 648 5.54 -16.54 -11.80
C ARG A 648 4.24 -16.81 -11.05
N ALA A 649 3.12 -16.25 -11.54
CA ALA A 649 1.81 -16.44 -10.92
C ALA A 649 1.41 -17.92 -10.93
N ALA A 650 1.67 -18.64 -12.03
CA ALA A 650 1.45 -20.08 -12.09
C ALA A 650 2.30 -20.83 -11.06
N ILE A 651 3.61 -20.56 -10.99
CA ILE A 651 4.50 -21.17 -9.99
C ILE A 651 4.02 -20.87 -8.56
N GLN A 652 3.65 -19.62 -8.27
CA GLN A 652 3.14 -19.22 -6.96
C GLN A 652 1.88 -19.99 -6.58
N ASN A 653 0.90 -20.06 -7.48
CA ASN A 653 -0.35 -20.78 -7.22
C ASN A 653 -0.10 -22.27 -7.00
N THR A 654 0.77 -22.88 -7.81
CA THR A 654 1.15 -24.29 -7.65
C THR A 654 1.80 -24.55 -6.29
N LEU A 655 2.62 -23.63 -5.77
CA LEU A 655 3.22 -23.76 -4.44
C LEU A 655 2.22 -23.56 -3.29
N LEU A 656 1.22 -22.70 -3.46
CA LEU A 656 0.25 -22.37 -2.40
C LEU A 656 -0.87 -23.38 -2.26
N HIS A 657 -1.33 -23.95 -3.37
CA HIS A 657 -2.54 -24.77 -3.38
C HIS A 657 -2.25 -26.27 -3.20
N GLU A 658 -0.98 -26.70 -3.31
CA GLU A 658 -0.57 -28.12 -3.30
C GLU A 658 -1.38 -29.02 -4.27
N GLU A 659 -2.13 -28.42 -5.20
CA GLU A 659 -2.97 -29.13 -6.15
C GLU A 659 -2.06 -29.71 -7.24
N SER A 660 -2.05 -31.04 -7.34
CA SER A 660 -1.29 -31.76 -8.37
C SER A 660 -2.10 -31.80 -9.67
N GLU A 661 -2.13 -30.67 -10.38
CA GLU A 661 -2.78 -30.53 -11.68
C GLU A 661 -2.02 -31.30 -12.77
N ILE A 662 -2.77 -32.04 -13.58
CA ILE A 662 -2.25 -32.81 -14.72
C ILE A 662 -3.03 -32.41 -15.97
N PHE A 663 -2.32 -32.16 -17.06
CA PHE A 663 -2.91 -31.73 -18.33
C PHE A 663 -2.67 -32.76 -19.44
N TYR A 664 -3.62 -32.87 -20.36
CA TYR A 664 -3.48 -33.65 -21.59
C TYR A 664 -2.97 -32.77 -22.74
N MET A 665 -1.84 -33.13 -23.32
CA MET A 665 -1.10 -32.36 -24.34
C MET A 665 -1.67 -32.52 -25.75
N GLY A 666 -2.52 -33.52 -25.99
CA GLY A 666 -3.23 -33.69 -27.26
C GLY A 666 -4.46 -32.78 -27.40
N GLY A 667 -4.72 -31.92 -26.39
CA GLY A 667 -5.80 -30.94 -26.39
C GLY A 667 -7.18 -31.53 -26.04
N SER A 668 -7.69 -32.46 -26.85
CA SER A 668 -8.96 -33.18 -26.61
C SER A 668 -8.71 -34.60 -26.12
N ILE A 669 -9.31 -35.03 -25.01
CA ILE A 669 -9.07 -36.37 -24.43
C ILE A 669 -9.90 -37.41 -25.21
N PRO A 670 -9.25 -38.40 -25.87
CA PRO A 670 -9.97 -39.43 -26.62
C PRO A 670 -10.92 -40.25 -25.76
N ASP A 671 -12.10 -40.59 -26.29
CA ASP A 671 -13.13 -41.31 -25.53
C ASP A 671 -12.66 -42.68 -25.00
N ARG A 672 -11.76 -43.34 -25.75
CA ARG A 672 -11.12 -44.59 -25.33
C ARG A 672 -10.35 -44.50 -24.00
N LEU A 673 -9.94 -43.29 -23.60
CA LEU A 673 -9.22 -43.05 -22.34
C LEU A 673 -10.18 -42.78 -21.18
N ILE A 674 -11.45 -42.47 -21.43
CA ILE A 674 -12.40 -42.00 -20.42
C ILE A 674 -13.26 -43.15 -19.91
N LYS A 675 -13.19 -43.42 -18.61
CA LYS A 675 -14.03 -44.38 -17.89
C LYS A 675 -14.94 -43.61 -16.91
N THR A 676 -16.26 -43.70 -17.10
CA THR A 676 -17.22 -43.13 -16.15
C THR A 676 -17.27 -44.00 -14.90
N VAL A 677 -17.01 -43.43 -13.72
CA VAL A 677 -16.87 -44.22 -12.47
C VAL A 677 -18.16 -44.25 -11.68
N SER A 678 -18.89 -43.12 -11.58
CA SER A 678 -20.14 -43.04 -10.80
C SER A 678 -20.83 -41.67 -10.96
N ALA A 679 -22.17 -41.65 -10.85
CA ALA A 679 -22.89 -40.43 -10.45
C ALA A 679 -22.50 -40.08 -9.02
N LEU A 680 -22.18 -38.82 -8.75
CA LEU A 680 -21.89 -38.35 -7.40
C LEU A 680 -23.21 -38.11 -6.65
N PRO A 681 -23.30 -38.42 -5.35
CA PRO A 681 -24.46 -38.04 -4.57
C PRO A 681 -24.62 -36.52 -4.62
N ALA A 682 -25.86 -36.08 -4.88
CA ALA A 682 -26.25 -34.68 -4.93
C ALA A 682 -25.98 -33.97 -3.59
#